data_AF-A0A9P3Q188-F1
#
_entry.id   AF-A0A9P3Q188-F1
#
_cell.length_a   1.000
_cell.length_b   1.000
_cell.length_c   1.000
_cell.angle_alpha   90.00
_cell.angle_beta   90.00
_cell.angle_gamma   90.00
#
_symmetry.space_group_name_H-M   'P 1'
#
loop_
_entity.id
_entity.type
_entity.pdbx_description
1 polymer ?
#
loop_
_entity_poly.entity_id
_entity_poly.type
_entity_poly.pdbx_seq_one_letter_code
_entity_poly.pdbx_strand_id
1 'polypeptide(L)'
;MSTALLLTHLQHPNPNVPLQTLTAALSHHLAADQPTPTPLAAAAISSPFFLTYPPTHDRLQALLTAFRHAAQLKYQALVKHAEEGWSVSRAIFSRGVEGGMKEWVRDVLRGLQGGRPVLRLACCTGLLSGITGLRGIDANKRRVEDEVIIALAEVLDDYTAETGDWEKEFRPHVDETLLSLTLILASQSLPLIPKSKLSALPLPLLARLLTATIASAFQHGNFLKSIPDATSAGAFNVPPDSPFTQTIQRTSTSPTMLSMPSLSKLTALIFEILLDSPRAQGGLEEAHKTLETFRAIAAQVERDYAKSNLASASGESDIPPATSTSTSALFKSAWLLLKTLLFTTTMLASSALSTIVYIPPPPPAPSSRSPDTRNAPQPQPQPQPQDLAESLVRTFAHLAFVVSQFGGVAAAASPTGGEGFTELRKAFYLALDILSSTATTERCDGLVRGLIAGAGAGEGQEKGRRDKTAYALACVEQVVPCLSVRCLREEVWGFCVPHLSDPAHRAAYESAHSVVLAVFAAHAAAAQHADRPAHRRLGGRVGVVSGRSGLPDESRGGSEKEAEEEGDEVGSAAAEMEEFVHRLVPFYAQCLIENSEDGRLSTAQLRLAYAALVRSASACASAAQELGWYCLAVLLDAVRGLDASLRQEREGEREGEEERRRTSGSARERERLHRLHLTLVSTVPALPLPLMVRVLEEIRSIITRATRAESGGGAGKGVGVGDDGGEERRRRKELVDALFAEILEKVGDREKEAAMRWWYAHREDFARSIGGANAEGRTDVRTEDGALSDAVSRL
;
A
#
# COMPACT_ATOMS: atom_id res chain seq x y z
N MET A 1 38.05 33.55 16.98
CA MET A 1 39.16 33.14 16.09
C MET A 1 39.34 34.21 15.02
N SER A 2 40.55 34.75 14.84
CA SER A 2 40.83 35.73 13.77
C SER A 2 40.83 35.05 12.39
N THR A 3 40.62 35.82 11.30
CA THR A 3 40.61 35.27 9.93
C THR A 3 41.96 34.67 9.56
N ALA A 4 43.07 35.29 9.98
CA ALA A 4 44.41 34.74 9.75
C ALA A 4 44.61 33.38 10.43
N LEU A 5 44.15 33.23 11.68
CA LEU A 5 44.23 31.97 12.41
C LEU A 5 43.35 30.88 11.76
N LEU A 6 42.16 31.26 11.29
CA LEU A 6 41.29 30.35 10.53
C LEU A 6 41.99 29.86 9.25
N LEU A 7 42.59 30.75 8.47
CA LEU A 7 43.33 30.39 7.25
C LEU A 7 44.50 29.45 7.57
N THR A 8 45.24 29.71 8.65
CA THR A 8 46.28 28.79 9.12
C THR A 8 45.71 27.41 9.38
N HIS A 9 44.59 27.29 10.10
CA HIS A 9 43.97 25.98 10.35
C HIS A 9 43.45 25.30 9.08
N LEU A 10 42.88 26.05 8.13
CA LEU A 10 42.45 25.50 6.83
C LEU A 10 43.63 25.00 6.00
N GLN A 11 44.83 25.55 6.16
CA GLN A 11 46.04 25.10 5.45
C GLN A 11 46.63 23.81 6.05
N HIS A 12 46.24 23.40 7.26
CA HIS A 12 46.73 22.18 7.88
C HIS A 12 45.75 21.01 7.64
N PRO A 13 46.22 19.82 7.22
CA PRO A 13 45.35 18.67 6.98
C PRO A 13 44.69 18.12 8.26
N ASN A 14 45.34 18.33 9.42
CA ASN A 14 44.88 17.91 10.75
C ASN A 14 45.02 19.06 11.75
N PRO A 15 44.13 20.06 11.74
CA PRO A 15 44.16 21.16 12.69
C PRO A 15 43.80 20.66 14.10
N ASN A 16 44.46 21.20 15.13
CA ASN A 16 44.18 20.90 16.55
C ASN A 16 42.89 21.55 17.08
N VAL A 17 42.00 22.02 16.21
CA VAL A 17 40.78 22.73 16.56
C VAL A 17 39.58 21.83 16.27
N PRO A 18 38.59 21.76 17.18
CA PRO A 18 37.36 21.01 16.92
C PRO A 18 36.67 21.44 15.62
N LEU A 19 36.17 20.49 14.85
CA LEU A 19 35.50 20.73 13.56
C LEU A 19 34.35 21.73 13.68
N GLN A 20 33.60 21.68 14.78
CA GLN A 20 32.50 22.61 15.07
C GLN A 20 32.99 24.06 15.21
N THR A 21 34.15 24.27 15.85
CA THR A 21 34.75 25.60 16.00
C THR A 21 35.21 26.16 14.65
N LEU A 22 35.80 25.31 13.80
CA LEU A 22 36.18 25.70 12.43
C LEU A 22 34.95 26.04 11.59
N THR A 23 33.89 25.25 11.69
CA THR A 23 32.61 25.47 11.01
C THR A 23 32.00 26.82 11.40
N ALA A 24 31.91 27.10 12.70
CA ALA A 24 31.36 28.35 13.22
C ALA A 24 32.23 29.56 12.82
N ALA A 25 33.55 29.44 12.92
CA ALA A 25 34.48 30.49 12.50
C ALA A 25 34.36 30.79 11.01
N LEU A 26 34.32 29.74 10.17
CA LEU A 26 34.13 29.88 8.72
C LEU A 26 32.80 30.55 8.38
N SER A 27 31.71 30.14 9.03
CA SER A 27 30.38 30.75 8.87
C SER A 27 30.40 32.26 9.14
N HIS A 28 30.98 32.64 10.29
CA HIS A 28 31.04 34.02 10.75
C HIS A 28 31.90 34.88 9.81
N HIS A 29 33.09 34.40 9.43
CA HIS A 29 34.00 35.15 8.57
C HIS A 29 33.52 35.24 7.13
N LEU A 30 32.80 34.24 6.61
CA LEU A 30 32.17 34.32 5.28
C LEU A 30 31.02 35.34 5.25
N ALA A 31 30.31 35.56 6.36
CA ALA A 31 29.20 36.51 6.43
C ALA A 31 29.66 37.98 6.53
N ALA A 32 30.93 38.24 6.87
CA ALA A 32 31.47 39.59 7.01
C ALA A 32 31.58 40.34 5.65
N ASP A 33 31.48 41.67 5.68
CA ASP A 33 31.58 42.53 4.49
C ASP A 33 33.02 42.78 4.03
N GLN A 34 33.99 42.74 4.95
CA GLN A 34 35.41 42.99 4.65
C GLN A 34 36.30 41.96 5.34
N PRO A 35 37.23 41.31 4.62
CA PRO A 35 37.41 41.36 3.16
C PRO A 35 36.21 40.74 2.40
N THR A 36 36.15 40.92 1.08
CA THR A 36 35.15 40.23 0.24
C THR A 36 35.19 38.72 0.51
N PRO A 37 34.06 37.99 0.46
CA PRO A 37 34.04 36.56 0.81
C PRO A 37 34.81 35.67 -0.16
N THR A 38 35.11 36.16 -1.39
CA THR A 38 35.77 35.42 -2.48
C THR A 38 37.05 34.68 -2.06
N PRO A 39 38.06 35.31 -1.43
CA PRO A 39 39.32 34.64 -1.12
C PRO A 39 39.17 33.61 -0.01
N LEU A 40 38.26 33.84 0.95
CA LEU A 40 38.00 32.88 2.02
C LEU A 40 37.22 31.66 1.49
N ALA A 41 36.24 31.88 0.61
CA ALA A 41 35.55 30.79 -0.08
C ALA A 41 36.55 29.94 -0.90
N ALA A 42 37.45 30.58 -1.65
CA ALA A 42 38.53 29.91 -2.38
C ALA A 42 39.47 29.13 -1.44
N ALA A 43 39.91 29.74 -0.35
CA ALA A 43 40.76 29.08 0.64
C ALA A 43 40.07 27.87 1.30
N ALA A 44 38.75 27.93 1.50
CA ALA A 44 37.98 26.83 2.08
C ALA A 44 37.87 25.63 1.11
N ILE A 45 37.59 25.85 -0.18
CA ILE A 45 37.52 24.74 -1.16
C ILE A 45 38.88 24.19 -1.57
N SER A 46 39.95 24.97 -1.45
CA SER A 46 41.33 24.53 -1.72
C SER A 46 42.05 24.04 -0.45
N SER A 47 41.35 23.97 0.67
CA SER A 47 41.92 23.66 1.99
C SER A 47 42.39 22.20 2.06
N PRO A 48 43.67 21.94 2.40
CA PRO A 48 44.17 20.59 2.71
C PRO A 48 43.33 19.84 3.76
N PHE A 49 42.71 20.56 4.69
CA PHE A 49 41.80 19.98 5.68
C PHE A 49 40.58 19.32 5.03
N PHE A 50 39.91 20.02 4.12
CA PHE A 50 38.75 19.46 3.39
C PHE A 50 39.17 18.53 2.24
N LEU A 51 40.41 18.67 1.75
CA LEU A 51 40.98 17.85 0.67
C LEU A 51 41.65 16.56 1.12
N THR A 52 41.81 16.33 2.43
CA THR A 52 42.42 15.09 2.94
C THR A 52 41.64 13.90 2.39
N TYR A 53 42.35 13.00 1.71
CA TYR A 53 41.75 11.89 1.00
C TYR A 53 41.77 10.61 1.85
N PRO A 54 40.64 9.87 1.93
CA PRO A 54 39.31 10.21 1.40
C PRO A 54 38.60 11.29 2.25
N PRO A 55 37.79 12.17 1.64
CA PRO A 55 37.01 13.14 2.40
C PRO A 55 35.99 12.40 3.28
N THR A 56 35.85 12.85 4.53
CA THR A 56 34.89 12.26 5.47
C THR A 56 33.54 12.95 5.38
N HIS A 57 32.47 12.22 5.70
CA HIS A 57 31.11 12.76 5.77
C HIS A 57 31.03 14.00 6.66
N ASP A 58 31.63 13.94 7.86
CA ASP A 58 31.59 15.04 8.83
C ASP A 58 32.25 16.31 8.30
N ARG A 59 33.37 16.18 7.58
CA ARG A 59 34.07 17.34 6.99
C ARG A 59 33.24 17.99 5.90
N LEU A 60 32.59 17.20 5.03
CA LEU A 60 31.69 17.74 4.00
C LEU A 60 30.44 18.38 4.60
N GLN A 61 29.84 17.75 5.63
CA GLN A 61 28.69 18.30 6.34
C GLN A 61 29.03 19.58 7.11
N ALA A 62 30.22 19.66 7.71
CA ALA A 62 30.73 20.88 8.31
C ALA A 62 30.86 22.02 7.28
N LEU A 63 31.40 21.72 6.09
CA LEU A 63 31.52 22.71 5.01
C LEU A 63 30.15 23.20 4.53
N LEU A 64 29.22 22.27 4.28
CA LEU A 64 27.82 22.59 3.94
C LEU A 64 27.17 23.47 5.03
N THR A 65 27.29 23.08 6.29
CA THR A 65 26.73 23.79 7.44
C THR A 65 27.33 25.19 7.55
N ALA A 66 28.63 25.35 7.30
CA ALA A 66 29.29 26.64 7.35
C ALA A 66 28.72 27.63 6.32
N PHE A 67 28.55 27.19 5.08
CA PHE A 67 27.99 28.02 4.01
C PHE A 67 26.51 28.32 4.21
N ARG A 68 25.75 27.36 4.74
CA ARG A 68 24.34 27.56 5.13
C ARG A 68 24.20 28.65 6.19
N HIS A 69 24.98 28.58 7.27
CA HIS A 69 24.92 29.57 8.33
C HIS A 69 25.50 30.91 7.90
N ALA A 70 26.55 30.93 7.07
CA ALA A 70 27.07 32.18 6.50
C ALA A 70 25.99 32.95 5.74
N ALA A 71 25.16 32.28 4.95
CA ALA A 71 24.05 32.91 4.23
C ALA A 71 23.00 33.52 5.18
N GLN A 72 22.66 32.81 6.26
CA GLN A 72 21.72 33.29 7.27
C GLN A 72 22.26 34.48 8.07
N LEU A 73 23.51 34.38 8.54
CA LEU A 73 24.20 35.46 9.25
C LEU A 73 24.34 36.69 8.36
N LYS A 74 24.66 36.51 7.08
CA LYS A 74 24.75 37.61 6.12
C LYS A 74 23.42 38.32 5.95
N TYR A 75 22.34 37.57 5.77
CA TYR A 75 21.00 38.13 5.67
C TYR A 75 20.62 38.94 6.91
N GLN A 76 20.84 38.38 8.11
CA GLN A 76 20.58 39.07 9.37
C GLN A 76 21.38 40.37 9.50
N ALA A 77 22.66 40.36 9.12
CA ALA A 77 23.50 41.56 9.13
C ALA A 77 22.95 42.63 8.17
N LEU A 78 22.54 42.24 6.96
CA LEU A 78 21.95 43.16 5.98
C LEU A 78 20.62 43.75 6.44
N VAL A 79 19.74 42.94 7.06
CA VAL A 79 18.47 43.41 7.64
C VAL A 79 18.75 44.41 8.76
N LYS A 80 19.64 44.08 9.69
CA LYS A 80 20.03 44.98 10.78
C LYS A 80 20.61 46.30 10.26
N HIS A 81 21.47 46.25 9.24
CA HIS A 81 22.00 47.46 8.60
C HIS A 81 20.93 48.28 7.89
N ALA A 82 19.92 47.64 7.30
CA ALA A 82 18.79 48.33 6.69
C ALA A 82 17.91 49.02 7.75
N GLU A 83 17.73 48.41 8.92
CA GLU A 83 16.97 48.97 10.06
C GLU A 83 17.73 50.12 10.74
N GLU A 84 19.03 49.96 11.02
CA GLU A 84 19.87 50.99 11.64
C GLU A 84 20.16 52.18 10.71
N GLY A 85 20.15 51.93 9.40
CA GLY A 85 20.51 52.90 8.36
C GLY A 85 19.41 53.90 7.99
N TRP A 86 18.32 53.99 8.76
CA TRP A 86 17.13 54.81 8.45
C TRP A 86 17.35 56.32 8.60
N SER A 87 18.48 56.85 8.12
CA SER A 87 18.57 58.26 7.73
C SER A 87 18.03 58.36 6.29
N VAL A 88 17.05 59.25 6.07
CA VAL A 88 16.37 59.44 4.78
C VAL A 88 17.37 59.62 3.62
N SER A 89 18.52 60.24 3.89
CA SER A 89 19.59 60.45 2.93
C SER A 89 20.41 59.20 2.58
N ARG A 90 20.58 58.23 3.48
CA ARG A 90 21.31 56.97 3.20
C ARG A 90 20.41 55.91 2.54
N ALA A 91 19.12 55.91 2.86
CA ALA A 91 18.17 54.92 2.36
C ALA A 91 18.01 54.93 0.82
N ILE A 92 18.25 56.08 0.17
CA ILE A 92 18.14 56.20 -1.30
C ILE A 92 19.36 55.61 -2.01
N PHE A 93 20.52 55.54 -1.34
CA PHE A 93 21.79 55.11 -1.95
C PHE A 93 22.29 53.75 -1.43
N SER A 94 21.74 53.23 -0.33
CA SER A 94 22.11 51.90 0.15
C SER A 94 21.48 50.81 -0.73
N ARG A 95 22.25 49.75 -1.00
CA ARG A 95 21.71 48.56 -1.68
C ARG A 95 20.69 47.92 -0.74
N GLY A 96 19.50 47.63 -1.26
CA GLY A 96 18.50 46.86 -0.51
C GLY A 96 19.05 45.49 -0.08
N VAL A 97 18.44 44.89 0.94
CA VAL A 97 18.85 43.60 1.51
C VAL A 97 19.02 42.52 0.44
N GLU A 98 18.09 42.46 -0.53
CA GLU A 98 18.18 41.54 -1.66
C GLU A 98 19.39 41.82 -2.56
N GLY A 99 19.67 43.10 -2.85
CA GLY A 99 20.82 43.51 -3.66
C GLY A 99 22.16 43.19 -3.00
N GLY A 100 22.27 43.43 -1.69
CA GLY A 100 23.45 43.05 -0.90
C GLY A 100 23.64 41.54 -0.84
N MET A 101 22.56 40.79 -0.65
CA MET A 101 22.62 39.32 -0.66
C MET A 101 23.01 38.79 -2.04
N LYS A 102 22.46 39.36 -3.11
CA LYS A 102 22.75 38.99 -4.51
C LYS A 102 24.23 39.16 -4.83
N GLU A 103 24.83 40.26 -4.40
CA GLU A 103 26.26 40.51 -4.54
C GLU A 103 27.10 39.53 -3.71
N TRP A 104 26.77 39.34 -2.43
CA TRP A 104 27.48 38.43 -1.57
C TRP A 104 27.48 37.00 -2.13
N VAL A 105 26.32 36.49 -2.57
CA VAL A 105 26.20 35.18 -3.22
C VAL A 105 27.09 35.11 -4.47
N ARG A 106 27.10 36.14 -5.31
CA ARG A 106 27.96 36.18 -6.51
C ARG A 106 29.44 36.09 -6.14
N ASP A 107 29.87 36.81 -5.12
CA ASP A 107 31.27 36.87 -4.71
C ASP A 107 31.71 35.58 -4.02
N VAL A 108 30.83 34.94 -3.23
CA VAL A 108 31.04 33.58 -2.72
C VAL A 108 31.21 32.59 -3.88
N LEU A 109 30.27 32.56 -4.84
CA LEU A 109 30.32 31.65 -5.99
C LEU A 109 31.60 31.82 -6.82
N ARG A 110 32.07 33.06 -7.04
CA ARG A 110 33.36 33.33 -7.69
C ARG A 110 34.52 32.69 -6.94
N GLY A 111 34.49 32.72 -5.60
CA GLY A 111 35.51 32.09 -4.77
C GLY A 111 35.50 30.57 -4.87
N LEU A 112 34.35 29.97 -5.18
CA LEU A 112 34.22 28.52 -5.37
C LEU A 112 34.72 28.02 -6.74
N GLN A 113 34.97 28.93 -7.69
CA GLN A 113 35.42 28.55 -9.03
C GLN A 113 36.81 27.90 -8.98
N GLY A 114 36.99 26.80 -9.72
CA GLY A 114 38.24 26.04 -9.78
C GLY A 114 38.49 25.08 -8.62
N GLY A 115 37.57 24.97 -7.66
CA GLY A 115 37.63 23.94 -6.61
C GLY A 115 37.30 22.55 -7.10
N ARG A 116 37.63 21.53 -6.29
CA ARG A 116 37.20 20.15 -6.56
C ARG A 116 35.67 20.09 -6.61
N PRO A 117 35.07 19.40 -7.60
CA PRO A 117 33.62 19.41 -7.81
C PRO A 117 32.80 19.01 -6.56
N VAL A 118 33.24 17.99 -5.81
CA VAL A 118 32.58 17.56 -4.56
C VAL A 118 32.55 18.63 -3.45
N LEU A 119 33.62 19.42 -3.32
CA LEU A 119 33.70 20.49 -2.31
C LEU A 119 32.86 21.69 -2.73
N ARG A 120 32.89 22.02 -4.03
CA ARG A 120 31.98 23.01 -4.62
C ARG A 120 30.53 22.61 -4.37
N LEU A 121 30.16 21.35 -4.63
CA LEU A 121 28.82 20.83 -4.39
C LEU A 121 28.42 20.96 -2.92
N ALA A 122 29.30 20.65 -1.96
CA ALA A 122 29.03 20.81 -0.53
C ALA A 122 28.75 22.28 -0.15
N CYS A 123 29.62 23.20 -0.58
CA CYS A 123 29.46 24.64 -0.37
C CYS A 123 28.16 25.18 -0.97
N CYS A 124 27.88 24.83 -2.24
CA CYS A 124 26.71 25.29 -2.97
C CYS A 124 25.41 24.69 -2.43
N THR A 125 25.43 23.43 -1.96
CA THR A 125 24.29 22.81 -1.26
C THR A 125 23.97 23.56 0.03
N GLY A 126 25.00 23.91 0.80
CA GLY A 126 24.86 24.72 2.02
C GLY A 126 24.28 26.10 1.72
N LEU A 127 24.86 26.78 0.74
CA LEU A 127 24.43 28.11 0.28
C LEU A 127 22.98 28.10 -0.21
N LEU A 128 22.59 27.13 -1.06
CA LEU A 128 21.23 26.98 -1.58
C LEU A 128 20.22 26.73 -0.46
N SER A 129 20.56 25.85 0.49
CA SER A 129 19.74 25.55 1.66
C SER A 129 19.57 26.79 2.55
N GLY A 130 20.64 27.58 2.72
CA GLY A 130 20.63 28.83 3.47
C GLY A 130 19.70 29.87 2.85
N ILE A 131 19.82 30.09 1.54
CA ILE A 131 19.01 31.07 0.78
C ILE A 131 17.54 30.65 0.74
N THR A 132 17.24 29.37 0.50
CA THR A 132 15.86 28.86 0.41
C THR A 132 15.10 29.01 1.74
N GLY A 133 15.81 29.06 2.87
CA GLY A 133 15.22 29.33 4.18
C GLY A 133 14.88 30.80 4.45
N LEU A 134 15.29 31.74 3.57
CA LEU A 134 15.03 33.17 3.73
C LEU A 134 13.70 33.55 3.08
N ARG A 135 12.86 34.30 3.81
CA ARG A 135 11.57 34.76 3.28
C ARG A 135 11.77 35.98 2.36
N GLY A 136 11.13 35.96 1.19
CA GLY A 136 11.06 37.11 0.29
C GLY A 136 12.35 37.43 -0.47
N ILE A 137 13.33 36.52 -0.49
CA ILE A 137 14.59 36.71 -1.20
C ILE A 137 14.78 35.59 -2.23
N ASP A 138 14.92 35.99 -3.50
CA ASP A 138 15.37 35.11 -4.59
C ASP A 138 16.82 35.44 -5.01
N ALA A 139 17.61 36.01 -4.08
CA ALA A 139 18.94 36.58 -4.33
C ALA A 139 19.89 35.61 -5.04
N ASN A 140 19.97 35.73 -6.37
CA ASN A 140 20.77 34.85 -7.23
C ASN A 140 20.54 33.36 -6.98
N LYS A 141 19.40 32.93 -6.42
CA LYS A 141 19.10 31.51 -6.13
C LYS A 141 19.36 30.68 -7.39
N ARG A 142 18.86 31.16 -8.52
CA ARG A 142 19.06 30.54 -9.85
C ARG A 142 20.53 30.23 -10.16
N ARG A 143 21.47 31.12 -9.84
CA ARG A 143 22.91 30.89 -10.09
C ARG A 143 23.49 29.82 -9.17
N VAL A 144 23.02 29.76 -7.92
CA VAL A 144 23.45 28.71 -6.99
C VAL A 144 22.89 27.36 -7.44
N GLU A 145 21.64 27.31 -7.90
CA GLU A 145 21.04 26.11 -8.49
C GLU A 145 21.86 25.61 -9.70
N ASP A 146 22.25 26.53 -10.61
CA ASP A 146 23.04 26.19 -11.79
C ASP A 146 24.42 25.65 -11.40
N GLU A 147 25.07 26.26 -10.41
CA GLU A 147 26.36 25.82 -9.90
C GLU A 147 26.29 24.44 -9.22
N VAL A 148 25.20 24.14 -8.49
CA VAL A 148 24.96 22.79 -7.94
C VAL A 148 24.86 21.75 -9.04
N ILE A 149 24.13 22.06 -10.13
CA ILE A 149 23.99 21.18 -11.29
C ILE A 149 25.35 20.96 -11.97
N ILE A 150 26.10 22.03 -12.23
CA ILE A 150 27.42 21.96 -12.87
C ILE A 150 28.39 21.14 -12.02
N ALA A 151 28.50 21.44 -10.72
CA ALA A 151 29.39 20.73 -9.82
C ALA A 151 29.05 19.24 -9.72
N LEU A 152 27.76 18.89 -9.73
CA LEU A 152 27.34 17.49 -9.76
C LEU A 152 27.64 16.83 -11.11
N ALA A 153 27.37 17.49 -12.23
CA ALA A 153 27.65 16.97 -13.56
C ALA A 153 29.15 16.64 -13.73
N GLU A 154 30.03 17.55 -13.29
CA GLU A 154 31.48 17.33 -13.27
C GLU A 154 31.87 16.10 -12.43
N VAL A 155 31.20 15.82 -11.30
CA VAL A 155 31.44 14.57 -10.55
C VAL A 155 30.92 13.36 -11.34
N LEU A 156 29.76 13.45 -11.97
CA LEU A 156 29.15 12.33 -12.70
C LEU A 156 29.97 11.93 -13.94
N ASP A 157 30.64 12.88 -14.58
CA ASP A 157 31.50 12.64 -15.74
C ASP A 157 32.59 11.59 -15.43
N ASP A 158 33.15 11.59 -14.21
CA ASP A 158 34.13 10.60 -13.75
C ASP A 158 33.57 9.14 -13.75
N TYR A 159 32.24 8.99 -13.64
CA TYR A 159 31.53 7.71 -13.52
C TYR A 159 30.82 7.28 -14.81
N THR A 160 30.95 8.05 -15.89
CA THR A 160 30.38 7.66 -17.19
C THR A 160 31.14 6.45 -17.74
N ALA A 161 30.50 5.26 -17.72
CA ALA A 161 31.14 3.96 -17.94
C ALA A 161 31.41 3.60 -19.42
N GLU A 162 31.05 4.47 -20.36
CA GLU A 162 31.02 4.14 -21.80
C GLU A 162 32.22 4.65 -22.60
N THR A 163 33.23 5.22 -21.96
CA THR A 163 34.46 5.56 -22.66
C THR A 163 35.30 4.31 -22.88
N GLY A 164 35.85 4.15 -24.08
CA GLY A 164 36.52 2.93 -24.54
C GLY A 164 37.57 2.36 -23.57
N ASP A 165 37.88 1.07 -23.71
CA ASP A 165 38.75 0.31 -22.79
C ASP A 165 40.08 1.00 -22.45
N TRP A 166 40.59 1.86 -23.34
CA TRP A 166 41.82 2.62 -23.11
C TRP A 166 41.70 3.73 -22.05
N GLU A 167 40.54 4.38 -21.91
CA GLU A 167 40.35 5.43 -20.91
C GLU A 167 40.25 4.88 -19.48
N LYS A 168 39.90 3.60 -19.31
CA LYS A 168 39.83 2.94 -18.00
C LYS A 168 41.18 2.90 -17.28
N GLU A 169 42.29 2.86 -18.02
CA GLU A 169 43.65 2.78 -17.46
C GLU A 169 44.13 4.12 -16.88
N PHE A 170 43.59 5.25 -17.38
CA PHE A 170 43.95 6.59 -16.92
C PHE A 170 42.97 7.18 -15.91
N ARG A 171 41.87 6.47 -15.60
CA ARG A 171 40.92 6.94 -14.61
C ARG A 171 41.47 6.72 -13.20
N PRO A 172 41.47 7.76 -12.34
CA PRO A 172 41.79 7.57 -10.93
C PRO A 172 40.84 6.54 -10.34
N HIS A 173 41.36 5.67 -9.47
CA HIS A 173 40.58 4.60 -8.85
C HIS A 173 39.29 5.18 -8.26
N VAL A 174 38.16 4.73 -8.79
CA VAL A 174 36.85 5.26 -8.46
C VAL A 174 36.54 4.90 -7.00
N ASP A 175 36.51 5.90 -6.13
CA ASP A 175 36.19 5.72 -4.72
C ASP A 175 34.68 5.74 -4.51
N GLU A 176 34.10 4.56 -4.31
CA GLU A 176 32.67 4.38 -3.99
C GLU A 176 32.22 5.22 -2.79
N THR A 177 33.14 5.48 -1.85
CA THR A 177 32.87 6.33 -0.68
C THR A 177 32.61 7.77 -1.12
N LEU A 178 33.44 8.29 -2.03
CA LEU A 178 33.31 9.65 -2.54
C LEU A 178 32.03 9.84 -3.33
N LEU A 179 31.65 8.87 -4.17
CA LEU A 179 30.37 8.88 -4.88
C LEU A 179 29.21 8.94 -3.88
N SER A 180 29.21 8.05 -2.89
CA SER A 180 28.15 7.95 -1.90
C SER A 180 27.98 9.27 -1.14
N LEU A 181 29.09 9.91 -0.74
CA LEU A 181 29.06 11.22 -0.09
C LEU A 181 28.54 12.33 -1.02
N THR A 182 28.92 12.30 -2.30
CA THR A 182 28.42 13.25 -3.30
C THR A 182 26.90 13.12 -3.48
N LEU A 183 26.39 11.89 -3.59
CA LEU A 183 24.96 11.64 -3.74
C LEU A 183 24.16 12.04 -2.48
N ILE A 184 24.74 11.90 -1.28
CA ILE A 184 24.15 12.43 -0.03
C ILE A 184 24.06 13.96 -0.06
N LEU A 185 25.06 14.66 -0.60
CA LEU A 185 25.00 16.12 -0.75
C LEU A 185 23.95 16.52 -1.80
N ALA A 186 23.92 15.82 -2.93
CA ALA A 186 22.96 16.04 -4.00
C ALA A 186 21.51 15.81 -3.53
N SER A 187 21.27 14.79 -2.69
CA SER A 187 19.92 14.50 -2.17
C SER A 187 19.37 15.59 -1.25
N GLN A 188 20.22 16.46 -0.72
CA GLN A 188 19.84 17.61 0.11
C GLN A 188 19.54 18.87 -0.72
N SER A 189 20.21 19.06 -1.87
CA SER A 189 20.06 20.25 -2.72
C SER A 189 19.12 20.07 -3.91
N LEU A 190 19.20 18.95 -4.63
CA LEU A 190 18.44 18.76 -5.87
C LEU A 190 16.92 18.85 -5.69
N PRO A 191 16.30 18.36 -4.59
CA PRO A 191 14.87 18.57 -4.36
C PRO A 191 14.44 20.04 -4.20
N LEU A 192 15.38 20.97 -4.01
CA LEU A 192 15.13 22.41 -3.93
C LEU A 192 15.22 23.12 -5.30
N ILE A 193 15.69 22.41 -6.33
CA ILE A 193 15.91 22.91 -7.68
C ILE A 193 14.69 22.56 -8.56
N PRO A 194 14.21 23.49 -9.41
CA PRO A 194 13.13 23.19 -10.35
C PRO A 194 13.43 22.01 -11.29
N LYS A 195 12.46 21.12 -11.48
CA LYS A 195 12.55 19.92 -12.35
C LYS A 195 13.08 20.23 -13.75
N SER A 196 12.68 21.35 -14.34
CA SER A 196 13.12 21.78 -15.67
C SER A 196 14.64 21.93 -15.78
N LYS A 197 15.31 22.42 -14.72
CA LYS A 197 16.77 22.53 -14.70
C LYS A 197 17.46 21.19 -14.48
N LEU A 198 16.87 20.32 -13.67
CA LEU A 198 17.41 18.98 -13.41
C LEU A 198 17.50 18.12 -14.67
N SER A 199 16.66 18.40 -15.68
CA SER A 199 16.73 17.74 -16.99
C SER A 199 18.06 17.93 -17.74
N ALA A 200 18.90 18.89 -17.32
CA ALA A 200 20.25 19.08 -17.85
C ALA A 200 21.27 18.02 -17.39
N LEU A 201 20.97 17.30 -16.30
CA LEU A 201 21.83 16.23 -15.79
C LEU A 201 21.63 14.93 -16.60
N PRO A 202 22.63 14.01 -16.62
CA PRO A 202 22.46 12.67 -17.15
C PRO A 202 21.60 11.82 -16.19
N LEU A 203 20.30 12.11 -16.13
CA LEU A 203 19.35 11.52 -15.18
C LEU A 203 19.34 9.98 -15.16
N PRO A 204 19.45 9.25 -16.29
CA PRO A 204 19.54 7.79 -16.27
C PRO A 204 20.77 7.28 -15.51
N LEU A 205 21.94 7.90 -15.73
CA LEU A 205 23.17 7.56 -15.00
C LEU A 205 23.00 7.87 -13.51
N LEU A 206 22.43 9.02 -13.18
CA LEU A 206 22.20 9.40 -11.78
C LEU A 206 21.25 8.43 -11.07
N ALA A 207 20.17 7.98 -11.72
CA ALA A 207 19.26 6.96 -11.19
C ALA A 207 19.98 5.64 -10.91
N ARG A 208 20.85 5.20 -11.83
CA ARG A 208 21.66 3.98 -11.69
C ARG A 208 22.64 4.08 -10.52
N LEU A 209 23.36 5.19 -10.40
CA LEU A 209 24.31 5.42 -9.31
C LEU A 209 23.59 5.50 -7.95
N LEU A 210 22.45 6.19 -7.86
CA LEU A 210 21.62 6.21 -6.65
C LEU A 210 21.12 4.82 -6.27
N THR A 211 20.65 4.05 -7.26
CA THR A 211 20.22 2.66 -7.05
C THR A 211 21.36 1.81 -6.50
N ALA A 212 22.55 1.89 -7.10
CA ALA A 212 23.73 1.16 -6.66
C ALA A 212 24.16 1.57 -5.24
N THR A 213 24.17 2.87 -4.92
CA THR A 213 24.48 3.37 -3.58
C THR A 213 23.47 2.91 -2.54
N ILE A 214 22.16 2.94 -2.85
CA ILE A 214 21.12 2.46 -1.93
C ILE A 214 21.25 0.93 -1.76
N ALA A 215 21.47 0.19 -2.84
CA ALA A 215 21.67 -1.26 -2.78
C ALA A 215 22.89 -1.63 -1.92
N SER A 216 24.01 -0.92 -2.09
CA SER A 216 25.22 -1.08 -1.27
C SER A 216 24.98 -0.73 0.20
N ALA A 217 24.19 0.32 0.49
CA ALA A 217 23.81 0.67 1.86
C ALA A 217 22.99 -0.45 2.54
N PHE A 218 22.22 -1.23 1.79
CA PHE A 218 21.57 -2.45 2.27
C PHE A 218 22.44 -3.71 2.10
N GLN A 219 23.73 -3.57 1.81
CA GLN A 219 24.65 -4.69 1.54
C GLN A 219 24.11 -5.70 0.51
N HIS A 220 23.35 -5.22 -0.48
CA HIS A 220 22.64 -6.04 -1.47
C HIS A 220 21.74 -7.12 -0.83
N GLY A 221 21.16 -6.82 0.34
CA GLY A 221 20.29 -7.72 1.11
C GLY A 221 21.03 -8.67 2.06
N ASN A 222 22.36 -8.67 2.09
CA ASN A 222 23.14 -9.63 2.88
C ASN A 222 23.34 -9.23 4.35
N PHE A 223 22.71 -8.15 4.83
CA PHE A 223 22.92 -7.67 6.21
C PHE A 223 22.37 -8.62 7.29
N LEU A 224 21.57 -9.63 6.90
CA LEU A 224 21.04 -10.69 7.77
C LEU A 224 21.78 -12.04 7.62
N LYS A 225 22.75 -12.13 6.69
CA LYS A 225 23.38 -13.40 6.30
C LYS A 225 24.06 -14.13 7.46
N SER A 226 24.65 -13.41 8.41
CA SER A 226 25.43 -13.97 9.53
C SER A 226 24.61 -14.31 10.78
N ILE A 227 23.27 -14.26 10.72
CA ILE A 227 22.42 -14.56 11.89
C ILE A 227 22.47 -16.03 12.31
N PRO A 228 22.37 -17.03 11.40
CA PRO A 228 22.28 -18.43 11.81
C PRO A 228 23.45 -18.87 12.69
N ASP A 229 24.66 -18.36 12.42
CA ASP A 229 25.88 -18.65 13.18
C ASP A 229 25.87 -18.04 14.60
N ALA A 230 25.04 -17.02 14.83
CA ALA A 230 25.02 -16.24 16.07
C ALA A 230 24.05 -16.78 17.12
N THR A 231 23.24 -17.80 16.81
CA THR A 231 22.19 -18.30 17.70
C THR A 231 22.52 -19.69 18.25
N SER A 232 22.80 -19.78 19.55
CA SER A 232 23.02 -21.05 20.25
C SER A 232 21.77 -21.51 21.00
N ALA A 233 21.38 -22.78 20.82
CA ALA A 233 20.46 -23.52 21.69
C ALA A 233 19.06 -22.89 21.93
N GLY A 234 18.40 -22.38 20.87
CA GLY A 234 16.98 -22.02 20.88
C GLY A 234 16.62 -20.68 21.53
N ALA A 235 17.53 -20.03 22.24
CA ALA A 235 17.36 -18.66 22.70
C ALA A 235 18.11 -17.68 21.77
N PHE A 236 17.47 -16.58 21.39
CA PHE A 236 18.11 -15.51 20.61
C PHE A 236 19.08 -14.74 21.51
N ASN A 237 20.30 -15.26 21.67
CA ASN A 237 21.39 -14.59 22.37
C ASN A 237 22.55 -14.37 21.40
N VAL A 238 22.70 -13.14 20.92
CA VAL A 238 23.74 -12.78 19.96
C VAL A 238 24.91 -12.10 20.69
N PRO A 239 26.14 -12.65 20.63
CA PRO A 239 27.31 -12.01 21.22
C PRO A 239 27.55 -10.59 20.67
N PRO A 240 27.97 -9.63 21.51
CA PRO A 240 28.24 -8.26 21.06
C PRO A 240 29.33 -8.19 19.98
N ASP A 241 30.28 -9.12 20.01
CA ASP A 241 31.39 -9.17 19.05
C ASP A 241 31.09 -10.04 17.82
N SER A 242 29.84 -10.53 17.68
CA SER A 242 29.47 -11.37 16.55
C SER A 242 29.57 -10.60 15.22
N PRO A 243 29.87 -11.29 14.09
CA PRO A 243 29.86 -10.69 12.76
C PRO A 243 28.51 -10.02 12.42
N PHE A 244 27.40 -10.57 12.92
CA PHE A 244 26.08 -9.98 12.75
C PHE A 244 25.96 -8.63 13.48
N THR A 245 26.37 -8.56 14.76
CA THR A 245 26.34 -7.31 15.53
C THR A 245 27.16 -6.22 14.85
N GLN A 246 28.39 -6.54 14.43
CA GLN A 246 29.26 -5.61 13.72
C GLN A 246 28.64 -5.15 12.39
N THR A 247 28.02 -6.08 11.64
CA THR A 247 27.37 -5.79 10.35
C THR A 247 26.19 -4.85 10.53
N ILE A 248 25.30 -5.11 11.49
CA ILE A 248 24.12 -4.26 11.75
C ILE A 248 24.55 -2.89 12.26
N GLN A 249 25.47 -2.83 13.22
CA GLN A 249 25.96 -1.55 13.75
C GLN A 249 26.65 -0.72 12.66
N ARG A 250 27.54 -1.33 11.86
CA ARG A 250 28.20 -0.65 10.73
C ARG A 250 27.20 -0.13 9.72
N THR A 251 26.18 -0.94 9.40
CA THR A 251 25.16 -0.57 8.41
C THR A 251 24.24 0.53 8.93
N SER A 252 23.72 0.40 10.15
CA SER A 252 22.78 1.36 10.74
C SER A 252 23.40 2.72 11.05
N THR A 253 24.69 2.75 11.36
CA THR A 253 25.44 3.99 11.64
C THR A 253 26.11 4.59 10.39
N SER A 254 26.04 3.90 9.24
CA SER A 254 26.64 4.40 8.01
C SER A 254 25.97 5.71 7.55
N PRO A 255 26.73 6.70 7.05
CA PRO A 255 26.15 7.96 6.56
C PRO A 255 25.11 7.78 5.45
N THR A 256 25.27 6.76 4.59
CA THR A 256 24.33 6.42 3.53
C THR A 256 23.00 5.93 4.09
N MET A 257 23.02 5.04 5.09
CA MET A 257 21.79 4.56 5.75
C MET A 257 21.07 5.68 6.50
N LEU A 258 21.81 6.53 7.24
CA LEU A 258 21.22 7.69 7.92
C LEU A 258 20.61 8.70 6.93
N SER A 259 21.14 8.77 5.71
CA SER A 259 20.65 9.64 4.64
C SER A 259 19.61 8.98 3.75
N MET A 260 19.20 7.73 4.03
CA MET A 260 18.30 6.95 3.17
C MET A 260 17.02 7.70 2.79
N PRO A 261 16.29 8.38 3.70
CA PRO A 261 15.08 9.11 3.31
C PRO A 261 15.33 10.18 2.23
N SER A 262 16.47 10.87 2.29
CA SER A 262 16.84 11.90 1.31
C SER A 262 17.23 11.27 -0.03
N LEU A 263 18.01 10.19 -0.01
CA LEU A 263 18.42 9.44 -1.22
C LEU A 263 17.21 8.85 -1.94
N SER A 264 16.28 8.25 -1.19
CA SER A 264 15.02 7.72 -1.73
C SER A 264 14.16 8.82 -2.33
N LYS A 265 14.05 9.98 -1.67
CA LYS A 265 13.31 11.13 -2.20
C LYS A 265 13.93 11.68 -3.48
N LEU A 266 15.25 11.76 -3.56
CA LEU A 266 15.95 12.19 -4.77
C LEU A 266 15.73 11.19 -5.92
N THR A 267 15.85 9.90 -5.65
CA THR A 267 15.65 8.85 -6.66
C THR A 267 14.21 8.87 -7.18
N ALA A 268 13.22 9.02 -6.30
CA ALA A 268 11.82 9.22 -6.66
C ALA A 268 11.62 10.44 -7.58
N LEU A 269 12.19 11.60 -7.22
CA LEU A 269 12.15 12.81 -8.04
C LEU A 269 12.76 12.60 -9.43
N ILE A 270 13.84 11.83 -9.53
CA ILE A 270 14.47 11.51 -10.81
C ILE A 270 13.57 10.63 -11.66
N PHE A 271 12.90 9.62 -11.08
CA PHE A 271 11.91 8.82 -11.80
C PHE A 271 10.75 9.65 -12.30
N GLU A 272 10.23 10.56 -11.48
CA GLU A 272 9.16 11.46 -11.90
C GLU A 272 9.58 12.27 -13.14
N ILE A 273 10.78 12.87 -13.15
CA ILE A 273 11.29 13.63 -14.30
C ILE A 273 11.55 12.74 -15.53
N LEU A 274 12.11 11.54 -15.32
CA LEU A 274 12.43 10.61 -16.40
C LEU A 274 11.17 10.03 -17.06
N LEU A 275 10.13 9.74 -16.28
CA LEU A 275 8.87 9.16 -16.75
C LEU A 275 7.91 10.21 -17.32
N ASP A 276 7.97 11.46 -16.84
CA ASP A 276 7.22 12.60 -17.42
C ASP A 276 7.80 13.06 -18.79
N SER A 277 9.01 12.61 -19.14
CA SER A 277 9.70 13.01 -20.37
C SER A 277 9.07 12.38 -21.62
N PRO A 278 9.07 13.04 -22.80
CA PRO A 278 8.70 12.40 -24.06
C PRO A 278 9.56 11.18 -24.42
N ARG A 279 10.72 11.03 -23.76
CA ARG A 279 11.58 9.83 -23.83
C ARG A 279 11.35 8.89 -22.64
N ALA A 280 10.10 8.77 -22.18
CA ALA A 280 9.71 7.98 -21.01
C ALA A 280 10.25 6.54 -21.04
N GLN A 281 10.50 5.97 -22.22
CA GLN A 281 11.04 4.61 -22.36
C GLN A 281 12.38 4.41 -21.64
N GLY A 282 13.30 5.37 -21.72
CA GLY A 282 14.57 5.28 -20.97
C GLY A 282 14.36 5.40 -19.46
N GLY A 283 13.38 6.21 -19.05
CA GLY A 283 12.96 6.30 -17.65
C GLY A 283 12.34 5.01 -17.12
N LEU A 284 11.51 4.36 -17.94
CA LEU A 284 10.85 3.10 -17.63
C LEU A 284 11.87 1.98 -17.45
N GLU A 285 12.91 1.94 -18.29
CA GLU A 285 14.00 0.98 -18.18
C GLU A 285 14.79 1.16 -16.88
N GLU A 286 15.20 2.37 -16.54
CA GLU A 286 15.95 2.59 -15.29
C GLU A 286 15.07 2.35 -14.06
N ALA A 287 13.79 2.77 -14.07
CA ALA A 287 12.86 2.47 -12.98
C ALA A 287 12.62 0.96 -12.80
N HIS A 288 12.49 0.21 -13.90
CA HIS A 288 12.40 -1.25 -13.86
C HIS A 288 13.65 -1.90 -13.26
N LYS A 289 14.84 -1.53 -13.74
CA LYS A 289 16.13 -2.03 -13.20
C LYS A 289 16.27 -1.75 -11.72
N THR A 290 15.85 -0.57 -11.28
CA THR A 290 15.84 -0.22 -9.85
C THR A 290 14.89 -1.12 -9.08
N LEU A 291 13.63 -1.24 -9.48
CA LEU A 291 12.67 -2.10 -8.77
C LEU A 291 13.10 -3.58 -8.76
N GLU A 292 13.70 -4.08 -9.83
CA GLU A 292 14.29 -5.42 -9.88
C GLU A 292 15.47 -5.58 -8.91
N THR A 293 16.30 -4.54 -8.76
CA THR A 293 17.36 -4.53 -7.74
C THR A 293 16.78 -4.62 -6.33
N PHE A 294 15.71 -3.87 -6.04
CA PHE A 294 15.01 -3.95 -4.75
C PHE A 294 14.31 -5.29 -4.54
N ARG A 295 13.75 -5.88 -5.59
CA ARG A 295 13.21 -7.24 -5.57
C ARG A 295 14.27 -8.26 -5.18
N ALA A 296 15.46 -8.17 -5.79
CA ALA A 296 16.59 -9.04 -5.47
C ALA A 296 17.08 -8.86 -4.01
N ILE A 297 17.17 -7.62 -3.53
CA ILE A 297 17.51 -7.31 -2.13
C ILE A 297 16.47 -7.92 -1.19
N ALA A 298 15.17 -7.70 -1.44
CA ALA A 298 14.08 -8.23 -0.62
C ALA A 298 14.06 -9.76 -0.61
N ALA A 299 14.25 -10.41 -1.76
CA ALA A 299 14.35 -11.85 -1.87
C ALA A 299 15.54 -12.41 -1.07
N GLN A 300 16.70 -11.74 -1.10
CA GLN A 300 17.85 -12.13 -0.30
C GLN A 300 17.58 -11.98 1.21
N VAL A 301 17.03 -10.84 1.62
CA VAL A 301 16.64 -10.55 3.01
C VAL A 301 15.67 -11.59 3.53
N GLU A 302 14.66 -11.95 2.74
CA GLU A 302 13.71 -13.01 3.07
C GLU A 302 14.40 -14.36 3.26
N ARG A 303 15.28 -14.76 2.33
CA ARG A 303 16.00 -16.04 2.43
C ARG A 303 16.83 -16.11 3.70
N ASP A 304 17.48 -15.02 4.08
CA ASP A 304 18.29 -14.96 5.29
C ASP A 304 17.42 -14.88 6.56
N TYR A 305 16.30 -14.15 6.51
CA TYR A 305 15.32 -14.08 7.60
C TYR A 305 14.68 -15.43 7.88
N ALA A 306 14.26 -16.16 6.85
CA ALA A 306 13.63 -17.48 6.97
C ALA A 306 14.57 -18.55 7.59
N LYS A 307 15.88 -18.39 7.41
CA LYS A 307 16.91 -19.26 8.03
C LYS A 307 17.23 -18.86 9.47
N SER A 308 16.75 -17.71 9.93
CA SER A 308 17.11 -17.13 11.22
C SER A 308 16.08 -17.43 12.30
N ASN A 309 16.53 -17.48 13.56
CA ASN A 309 15.63 -17.53 14.72
C ASN A 309 14.90 -16.20 14.99
N LEU A 310 15.14 -15.14 14.20
CA LEU A 310 14.38 -13.88 14.31
C LEU A 310 12.92 -14.06 13.90
N ALA A 311 12.64 -14.98 12.99
CA ALA A 311 11.28 -15.23 12.53
C ALA A 311 10.36 -15.71 13.68
N SER A 312 10.93 -16.40 14.67
CA SER A 312 10.19 -16.90 15.84
C SER A 312 9.96 -15.82 16.91
N ALA A 313 10.84 -14.82 16.99
CA ALA A 313 10.86 -13.83 18.07
C ALA A 313 10.08 -12.55 17.72
N SER A 314 8.90 -12.71 17.13
CA SER A 314 8.20 -11.61 16.49
C SER A 314 7.13 -10.94 17.37
N GLY A 315 6.90 -11.44 18.59
CA GLY A 315 6.22 -10.69 19.65
C GLY A 315 7.20 -9.86 20.48
N GLU A 316 6.81 -8.64 20.86
CA GLU A 316 7.56 -7.84 21.85
C GLU A 316 7.66 -8.58 23.21
N SER A 317 6.71 -9.49 23.47
CA SER A 317 6.72 -10.44 24.59
C SER A 317 7.80 -11.52 24.51
N ASP A 318 8.27 -11.84 23.30
CA ASP A 318 9.26 -12.91 23.07
C ASP A 318 10.69 -12.37 23.18
N ILE A 319 10.83 -11.06 23.30
CA ILE A 319 12.11 -10.40 23.58
C ILE A 319 12.45 -10.68 25.06
N PRO A 320 13.60 -11.31 25.37
CA PRO A 320 13.97 -11.63 26.74
C PRO A 320 13.85 -10.41 27.67
N PRO A 321 13.27 -10.55 28.87
CA PRO A 321 13.01 -9.43 29.77
C PRO A 321 14.31 -8.75 30.18
N ALA A 322 14.53 -7.51 29.73
CA ALA A 322 15.43 -6.41 30.17
C ALA A 322 16.89 -6.69 30.60
N THR A 323 17.30 -7.93 30.84
CA THR A 323 18.63 -8.30 31.37
C THR A 323 19.71 -8.32 30.30
N SER A 324 19.34 -8.24 29.00
CA SER A 324 20.28 -8.08 27.87
C SER A 324 19.95 -6.85 27.02
N THR A 325 20.17 -5.65 27.57
CA THR A 325 19.96 -4.35 26.89
C THR A 325 20.60 -4.29 25.49
N SER A 326 21.75 -4.94 25.31
CA SER A 326 22.48 -4.97 24.03
C SER A 326 21.73 -5.74 22.92
N THR A 327 21.20 -6.93 23.21
CA THR A 327 20.50 -7.77 22.21
C THR A 327 19.20 -7.09 21.75
N SER A 328 18.47 -6.44 22.66
CA SER A 328 17.28 -5.67 22.31
C SER A 328 17.60 -4.49 21.39
N ALA A 329 18.68 -3.74 21.67
CA ALA A 329 19.11 -2.63 20.83
C ALA A 329 19.55 -3.09 19.43
N LEU A 330 20.21 -4.25 19.34
CA LEU A 330 20.59 -4.88 18.08
C LEU A 330 19.37 -5.29 17.25
N PHE A 331 18.39 -5.97 17.88
CA PHE A 331 17.13 -6.34 17.23
C PHE A 331 16.37 -5.11 16.71
N LYS A 332 16.26 -4.06 17.54
CA LYS A 332 15.65 -2.78 17.13
C LYS A 332 16.37 -2.17 15.93
N SER A 333 17.70 -2.26 15.87
CA SER A 333 18.50 -1.77 14.75
C SER A 333 18.26 -2.59 13.48
N ALA A 334 18.26 -3.92 13.55
CA ALA A 334 17.95 -4.79 12.42
C ALA A 334 16.52 -4.57 11.90
N TRP A 335 15.56 -4.41 12.81
CA TRP A 335 14.17 -4.10 12.49
C TRP A 335 14.02 -2.72 11.82
N LEU A 336 14.76 -1.72 12.28
CA LEU A 336 14.81 -0.41 11.64
C LEU A 336 15.33 -0.50 10.20
N LEU A 337 16.35 -1.33 9.93
CA LEU A 337 16.83 -1.57 8.56
C LEU A 337 15.75 -2.18 7.67
N LEU A 338 15.02 -3.18 8.16
CA LEU A 338 13.90 -3.82 7.44
C LEU A 338 12.78 -2.82 7.13
N LYS A 339 12.38 -1.99 8.11
CA LYS A 339 11.41 -0.90 7.89
C LYS A 339 11.90 0.09 6.85
N THR A 340 13.18 0.46 6.93
CA THR A 340 13.79 1.44 6.02
C THR A 340 13.82 0.90 4.58
N LEU A 341 14.06 -0.40 4.40
CA LEU A 341 13.95 -1.08 3.10
C LEU A 341 12.51 -1.04 2.56
N LEU A 342 11.51 -1.36 3.37
CA LEU A 342 10.09 -1.30 2.98
C LEU A 342 9.68 0.13 2.58
N PHE A 343 10.02 1.13 3.40
CA PHE A 343 9.67 2.53 3.16
C PHE A 343 10.37 3.09 1.92
N THR A 344 11.64 2.75 1.72
CA THR A 344 12.38 3.14 0.52
C THR A 344 11.75 2.52 -0.72
N THR A 345 11.50 1.21 -0.73
CA THR A 345 10.84 0.51 -1.84
C THR A 345 9.49 1.15 -2.16
N THR A 346 8.67 1.40 -1.13
CA THR A 346 7.34 2.02 -1.27
C THR A 346 7.42 3.43 -1.86
N MET A 347 8.37 4.25 -1.41
CA MET A 347 8.55 5.62 -1.90
C MET A 347 8.96 5.66 -3.37
N LEU A 348 9.94 4.83 -3.75
CA LEU A 348 10.41 4.74 -5.13
C LEU A 348 9.32 4.23 -6.06
N ALA A 349 8.64 3.15 -5.64
CA ALA A 349 7.60 2.53 -6.43
C ALA A 349 6.38 3.45 -6.58
N SER A 350 5.93 4.12 -5.52
CA SER A 350 4.82 5.06 -5.58
C SER A 350 5.08 6.20 -6.58
N SER A 351 6.29 6.75 -6.57
CA SER A 351 6.69 7.79 -7.53
C SER A 351 6.72 7.29 -8.97
N ALA A 352 7.25 6.09 -9.20
CA ALA A 352 7.26 5.49 -10.54
C ALA A 352 5.84 5.16 -11.02
N LEU A 353 5.08 4.39 -10.23
CA LEU A 353 3.75 3.91 -10.60
C LEU A 353 2.75 5.05 -10.83
N SER A 354 2.77 6.10 -10.02
CA SER A 354 1.87 7.26 -10.20
C SER A 354 2.09 8.00 -11.52
N THR A 355 3.27 7.88 -12.12
CA THR A 355 3.59 8.48 -13.42
C THR A 355 3.30 7.51 -14.58
N ILE A 356 3.63 6.22 -14.44
CA ILE A 356 3.50 5.27 -15.56
C ILE A 356 2.05 4.97 -15.96
N VAL A 357 1.07 5.19 -15.08
CA VAL A 357 -0.36 5.02 -15.39
C VAL A 357 -0.79 5.88 -16.57
N TYR A 358 -0.08 6.99 -16.84
CA TYR A 358 -0.35 7.89 -17.95
C TYR A 358 0.46 7.58 -19.21
N ILE A 359 1.36 6.58 -19.17
CA ILE A 359 2.15 6.19 -20.33
C ILE A 359 1.30 5.25 -21.20
N PRO A 360 0.97 5.63 -22.45
CA PRO A 360 0.19 4.76 -23.33
C PRO A 360 0.99 3.49 -23.66
N PRO A 361 0.33 2.32 -23.80
CA PRO A 361 1.00 1.11 -24.22
C PRO A 361 1.63 1.32 -25.61
N PRO A 362 2.84 0.79 -25.86
CA PRO A 362 3.47 0.92 -27.17
C PRO A 362 2.57 0.27 -28.22
N PRO A 363 2.45 0.88 -29.42
CA PRO A 363 1.67 0.29 -30.49
C PRO A 363 2.22 -1.10 -30.81
N PRO A 364 1.34 -2.09 -31.10
CA PRO A 364 1.78 -3.44 -31.44
C PRO A 364 2.76 -3.33 -32.61
N ALA A 365 3.97 -3.86 -32.43
CA ALA A 365 4.99 -3.83 -33.45
C ALA A 365 4.41 -4.48 -34.73
N PRO A 366 4.48 -3.82 -35.89
CA PRO A 366 3.92 -4.37 -37.11
C PRO A 366 4.53 -5.74 -37.35
N SER A 367 3.67 -6.75 -37.45
CA SER A 367 4.03 -8.15 -37.67
C SER A 367 4.69 -8.41 -39.03
N SER A 368 4.96 -7.36 -39.82
CA SER A 368 5.72 -7.41 -41.06
C SER A 368 7.22 -7.65 -40.79
N ARG A 369 7.54 -8.88 -40.35
CA ARG A 369 8.90 -9.41 -40.43
C ARG A 369 9.25 -9.57 -41.90
N SER A 370 10.01 -8.62 -42.45
CA SER A 370 10.71 -8.86 -43.71
C SER A 370 11.67 -10.05 -43.50
N PRO A 371 11.60 -11.11 -44.31
CA PRO A 371 12.37 -12.34 -44.11
C PRO A 371 13.90 -12.18 -44.28
N ASP A 372 14.39 -11.03 -44.78
CA ASP A 372 15.78 -10.88 -45.21
C ASP A 372 16.78 -10.47 -44.10
N THR A 373 16.35 -10.16 -42.88
CA THR A 373 17.27 -9.83 -41.76
C THR A 373 17.33 -10.95 -40.70
N ARG A 374 17.78 -12.15 -41.10
CA ARG A 374 17.96 -13.29 -40.17
C ARG A 374 19.13 -13.16 -39.18
N ASN A 375 20.03 -12.19 -39.36
CA ASN A 375 21.25 -12.07 -38.55
C ASN A 375 21.32 -10.80 -37.67
N ALA A 376 20.27 -9.97 -37.64
CA ALA A 376 20.25 -8.84 -36.71
C ALA A 376 19.94 -9.36 -35.29
N PRO A 377 20.70 -8.97 -34.25
CA PRO A 377 20.39 -9.34 -32.87
C PRO A 377 18.97 -8.89 -32.54
N GLN A 378 18.15 -9.83 -32.07
CA GLN A 378 16.76 -9.57 -31.71
C GLN A 378 16.73 -8.44 -30.67
N PRO A 379 15.99 -7.33 -30.92
CA PRO A 379 15.91 -6.24 -29.97
C PRO A 379 15.40 -6.79 -28.64
N GLN A 380 16.11 -6.47 -27.54
CA GLN A 380 15.70 -6.91 -26.22
C GLN A 380 14.27 -6.42 -25.93
N PRO A 381 13.42 -7.27 -25.32
CA PRO A 381 12.06 -6.89 -24.99
C PRO A 381 12.09 -5.63 -24.12
N GLN A 382 11.43 -4.59 -24.60
CA GLN A 382 11.37 -3.32 -23.90
C GLN A 382 10.47 -3.47 -22.67
N PRO A 383 10.89 -2.94 -21.51
CA PRO A 383 10.09 -3.01 -20.30
C PRO A 383 8.77 -2.27 -20.52
N GLN A 384 7.71 -2.86 -20.00
CA GLN A 384 6.35 -2.36 -20.01
C GLN A 384 5.94 -1.91 -18.59
N PRO A 385 4.92 -1.05 -18.44
CA PRO A 385 4.42 -0.64 -17.13
C PRO A 385 4.05 -1.81 -16.21
N GLN A 386 3.57 -2.92 -16.78
CA GLN A 386 3.21 -4.12 -16.03
C GLN A 386 4.45 -4.82 -15.45
N ASP A 387 5.62 -4.75 -16.08
CA ASP A 387 6.86 -5.33 -15.55
C ASP A 387 7.26 -4.67 -14.22
N LEU A 388 7.10 -3.34 -14.12
CA LEU A 388 7.36 -2.59 -12.90
C LEU A 388 6.35 -2.94 -11.80
N ALA A 389 5.07 -2.97 -12.15
CA ALA A 389 4.01 -3.32 -11.22
C ALA A 389 4.17 -4.75 -10.67
N GLU A 390 4.49 -5.71 -11.55
CA GLU A 390 4.77 -7.10 -11.19
C GLU A 390 6.02 -7.23 -10.29
N SER A 391 7.10 -6.51 -10.63
CA SER A 391 8.31 -6.45 -9.78
C SER A 391 7.98 -5.91 -8.39
N LEU A 392 7.14 -4.87 -8.28
CA LEU A 392 6.72 -4.34 -6.98
C LEU A 392 5.92 -5.36 -6.17
N VAL A 393 4.90 -5.98 -6.77
CA VAL A 393 4.07 -6.99 -6.10
C VAL A 393 4.95 -8.14 -5.57
N ARG A 394 5.91 -8.62 -6.37
CA ARG A 394 6.86 -9.63 -5.90
C ARG A 394 7.79 -9.12 -4.81
N THR A 395 8.25 -7.87 -4.89
CA THR A 395 9.09 -7.27 -3.84
C THR A 395 8.34 -7.20 -2.51
N PHE A 396 7.08 -6.79 -2.52
CA PHE A 396 6.24 -6.78 -1.32
C PHE A 396 5.89 -8.19 -0.84
N ALA A 397 5.77 -9.18 -1.73
CA ALA A 397 5.64 -10.58 -1.33
C ALA A 397 6.86 -11.07 -0.53
N HIS A 398 8.07 -10.70 -0.97
CA HIS A 398 9.32 -10.99 -0.23
C HIS A 398 9.41 -10.22 1.11
N LEU A 399 8.73 -9.08 1.22
CA LEU A 399 8.65 -8.29 2.45
C LEU A 399 7.36 -8.54 3.24
N ALA A 400 6.58 -9.58 2.92
CA ALA A 400 5.27 -9.82 3.52
C ALA A 400 5.32 -9.91 5.06
N PHE A 401 6.41 -10.48 5.60
CA PHE A 401 6.65 -10.58 7.05
C PHE A 401 6.92 -9.22 7.72
N VAL A 402 7.38 -8.22 6.97
CA VAL A 402 7.51 -6.83 7.44
C VAL A 402 6.18 -6.10 7.29
N VAL A 403 5.52 -6.29 6.13
CA VAL A 403 4.23 -5.71 5.78
C VAL A 403 3.13 -6.12 6.77
N SER A 404 3.13 -7.37 7.24
CA SER A 404 2.18 -7.88 8.24
C SER A 404 2.23 -7.10 9.56
N GLN A 405 3.39 -6.59 9.95
CA GLN A 405 3.56 -5.78 11.17
C GLN A 405 2.93 -4.38 11.06
N PHE A 406 2.54 -3.95 9.86
CA PHE A 406 1.80 -2.72 9.60
C PHE A 406 0.30 -2.98 9.32
N GLY A 407 -0.19 -4.17 9.69
CA GLY A 407 -1.57 -4.62 9.43
C GLY A 407 -1.74 -5.35 8.11
N GLY A 408 -0.71 -5.49 7.29
CA GLY A 408 -0.82 -6.04 5.94
C GLY A 408 -1.37 -5.04 4.92
N VAL A 409 -1.57 -5.50 3.68
CA VAL A 409 -2.08 -4.66 2.56
C VAL A 409 -3.60 -4.53 2.54
N ALA A 410 -4.30 -5.53 3.08
CA ALA A 410 -5.77 -5.63 3.08
C ALA A 410 -6.43 -5.09 4.36
N ALA A 411 -5.67 -4.71 5.39
CA ALA A 411 -6.28 -4.16 6.61
C ALA A 411 -7.04 -2.87 6.31
N ALA A 412 -8.35 -2.92 6.53
CA ALA A 412 -9.16 -1.73 6.73
C ALA A 412 -8.63 -0.97 7.95
N ALA A 413 -8.75 0.36 7.94
CA ALA A 413 -8.33 1.18 9.07
C ALA A 413 -8.97 0.61 10.36
N SER A 414 -8.14 0.09 11.26
CA SER A 414 -8.66 -0.50 12.49
C SER A 414 -9.34 0.60 13.30
N PRO A 415 -10.55 0.37 13.84
CA PRO A 415 -11.22 1.34 14.71
C PRO A 415 -10.40 1.68 15.97
N THR A 416 -9.40 0.87 16.31
CA THR A 416 -8.49 1.09 17.44
C THR A 416 -7.29 2.01 17.14
N GLY A 417 -7.28 2.74 16.02
CA GLY A 417 -6.45 3.94 15.86
C GLY A 417 -5.06 3.74 15.24
N GLY A 418 -4.77 2.58 14.65
CA GLY A 418 -3.64 2.42 13.75
C GLY A 418 -4.10 2.57 12.30
N GLU A 419 -3.94 3.76 11.71
CA GLU A 419 -4.03 3.88 10.25
C GLU A 419 -2.89 3.04 9.65
N GLY A 420 -3.24 1.90 9.05
CA GLY A 420 -2.27 1.06 8.34
C GLY A 420 -1.50 1.88 7.32
N PHE A 421 -0.27 1.46 6.99
CA PHE A 421 0.65 2.24 6.17
C PHE A 421 0.03 2.63 4.80
N THR A 422 -0.46 3.87 4.69
CA THR A 422 -1.40 4.25 3.61
C THR A 422 -0.72 4.30 2.25
N GLU A 423 0.53 4.72 2.22
CA GLU A 423 1.37 4.84 1.03
C GLU A 423 1.70 3.46 0.46
N LEU A 424 1.92 2.47 1.33
CA LEU A 424 2.11 1.07 0.93
C LEU A 424 0.85 0.53 0.25
N ARG A 425 -0.32 0.75 0.85
CA ARG A 425 -1.60 0.32 0.26
C ARG A 425 -1.85 1.00 -1.09
N LYS A 426 -1.63 2.33 -1.18
CA LYS A 426 -1.75 3.06 -2.44
C LYS A 426 -0.84 2.48 -3.53
N ALA A 427 0.44 2.24 -3.22
CA ALA A 427 1.37 1.66 -4.19
C ALA A 427 0.99 0.22 -4.57
N PHE A 428 0.51 -0.58 -3.60
CA PHE A 428 0.05 -1.95 -3.81
C PHE A 428 -1.17 -2.02 -4.74
N TYR A 429 -2.25 -1.30 -4.43
CA TYR A 429 -3.46 -1.31 -5.26
C TYR A 429 -3.20 -0.68 -6.63
N LEU A 430 -2.41 0.39 -6.71
CA LEU A 430 -2.03 0.98 -8.00
C LEU A 430 -1.26 0.00 -8.88
N ALA A 431 -0.37 -0.82 -8.31
CA ALA A 431 0.31 -1.87 -9.07
C ALA A 431 -0.68 -2.91 -9.61
N LEU A 432 -1.63 -3.35 -8.79
CA LEU A 432 -2.65 -4.32 -9.19
C LEU A 432 -3.62 -3.75 -10.22
N ASP A 433 -3.95 -2.47 -10.14
CA ASP A 433 -4.77 -1.76 -11.15
C ASP A 433 -4.04 -1.66 -12.49
N ILE A 434 -2.73 -1.39 -12.49
CA ILE A 434 -1.92 -1.40 -13.72
C ILE A 434 -1.89 -2.79 -14.33
N LEU A 435 -1.72 -3.83 -13.51
CA LEU A 435 -1.75 -5.22 -13.95
C LEU A 435 -3.12 -5.59 -14.51
N SER A 436 -4.21 -5.27 -13.82
CA SER A 436 -5.57 -5.66 -14.24
C SER A 436 -6.07 -4.90 -15.48
N SER A 437 -5.65 -3.66 -15.67
CA SER A 437 -6.14 -2.82 -16.78
C SER A 437 -5.51 -3.15 -18.14
N THR A 438 -4.33 -3.77 -18.16
CA THR A 438 -3.52 -3.88 -19.39
C THR A 438 -2.84 -5.24 -19.58
N ALA A 439 -2.84 -6.11 -18.58
CA ALA A 439 -2.21 -7.42 -18.72
C ALA A 439 -3.10 -8.40 -19.47
N THR A 440 -2.44 -9.35 -20.15
CA THR A 440 -3.10 -10.54 -20.65
C THR A 440 -3.45 -11.47 -19.49
N THR A 441 -4.53 -12.24 -19.64
CA THR A 441 -4.94 -13.27 -18.68
C THR A 441 -3.78 -14.19 -18.29
N GLU A 442 -2.96 -14.60 -19.26
CA GLU A 442 -1.77 -15.44 -19.03
C GLU A 442 -0.76 -14.82 -18.07
N ARG A 443 -0.58 -13.50 -18.12
CA ARG A 443 0.36 -12.78 -17.26
C ARG A 443 -0.15 -12.70 -15.83
N CYS A 444 -1.44 -12.40 -15.64
CA CYS A 444 -2.07 -12.42 -14.31
C CYS A 444 -2.03 -13.84 -13.71
N ASP A 445 -2.34 -14.86 -14.50
CA ASP A 445 -2.22 -16.26 -14.12
C ASP A 445 -0.77 -16.61 -13.69
N GLY A 446 0.23 -16.19 -14.49
CA GLY A 446 1.65 -16.41 -14.18
C GLY A 446 2.10 -15.73 -12.90
N LEU A 447 1.61 -14.52 -12.63
CA LEU A 447 1.84 -13.82 -11.37
C LEU A 447 1.24 -14.60 -10.19
N VAL A 448 -0.03 -15.00 -10.28
CA VAL A 448 -0.73 -15.73 -9.21
C VAL A 448 -0.05 -17.06 -8.91
N ARG A 449 0.29 -17.86 -9.94
CA ARG A 449 1.05 -19.11 -9.75
C ARG A 449 2.39 -18.86 -9.05
N GLY A 450 3.11 -17.81 -9.44
CA GLY A 450 4.36 -17.43 -8.81
C GLY A 450 4.22 -17.05 -7.33
N LEU A 451 3.16 -16.32 -6.97
CA LEU A 451 2.86 -15.95 -5.58
C LEU A 451 2.45 -17.16 -4.74
N ILE A 452 1.57 -18.02 -5.25
CA ILE A 452 1.13 -19.25 -4.57
C ILE A 452 2.32 -20.21 -4.36
N ALA A 453 3.13 -20.43 -5.40
CA ALA A 453 4.33 -21.25 -5.28
C ALA A 453 5.31 -20.67 -4.25
N GLY A 454 5.51 -19.34 -4.26
CA GLY A 454 6.38 -18.66 -3.29
C GLY A 454 5.87 -18.69 -1.85
N ALA A 455 4.55 -18.80 -1.64
CA ALA A 455 3.94 -19.01 -0.33
C ALA A 455 4.03 -20.48 0.13
N GLY A 456 4.01 -21.45 -0.79
CA GLY A 456 4.12 -22.88 -0.47
C GLY A 456 5.56 -23.41 -0.30
N ALA A 457 6.53 -22.87 -1.04
CA ALA A 457 7.86 -23.47 -1.25
C ALA A 457 8.90 -23.30 -0.11
N GLY A 458 8.48 -23.15 1.15
CA GLY A 458 9.40 -23.00 2.28
C GLY A 458 9.24 -24.09 3.33
N GLU A 459 10.28 -24.91 3.55
CA GLU A 459 10.46 -25.72 4.77
C GLU A 459 10.77 -24.86 6.03
N GLY A 460 10.50 -23.55 5.96
CA GLY A 460 10.76 -22.59 7.02
C GLY A 460 9.61 -22.44 8.02
N GLN A 461 9.82 -21.57 9.00
CA GLN A 461 8.87 -21.31 10.08
C GLN A 461 7.45 -20.95 9.60
N GLU A 462 6.44 -21.51 10.25
CA GLU A 462 5.02 -21.37 9.89
C GLU A 462 4.54 -19.92 9.79
N LYS A 463 5.09 -19.00 10.61
CA LYS A 463 4.64 -17.61 10.65
C LYS A 463 4.94 -16.83 9.36
N GLY A 464 6.18 -16.87 8.87
CA GLY A 464 6.54 -16.18 7.62
C GLY A 464 5.74 -16.71 6.43
N ARG A 465 5.43 -18.02 6.44
CA ARG A 465 4.54 -18.66 5.46
C ARG A 465 3.14 -18.08 5.52
N ARG A 466 2.55 -17.93 6.71
CA ARG A 466 1.22 -17.35 6.92
C ARG A 466 1.12 -15.90 6.43
N ASP A 467 2.13 -15.08 6.71
CA ASP A 467 2.16 -13.68 6.26
C ASP A 467 2.19 -13.57 4.73
N LYS A 468 2.98 -14.43 4.08
CA LYS A 468 2.98 -14.57 2.61
C LYS A 468 1.66 -15.06 2.06
N THR A 469 1.05 -16.05 2.70
CA THR A 469 -0.25 -16.58 2.28
C THR A 469 -1.31 -15.49 2.30
N ALA A 470 -1.40 -14.72 3.40
CA ALA A 470 -2.33 -13.60 3.49
C ALA A 470 -2.05 -12.54 2.42
N TYR A 471 -0.77 -12.21 2.19
CA TYR A 471 -0.38 -11.27 1.12
C TYR A 471 -0.77 -11.78 -0.28
N ALA A 472 -0.50 -13.04 -0.58
CA ALA A 472 -0.82 -13.66 -1.87
C ALA A 472 -2.34 -13.70 -2.09
N LEU A 473 -3.13 -14.08 -1.09
CA LEU A 473 -4.59 -14.06 -1.16
C LEU A 473 -5.12 -12.65 -1.40
N ALA A 474 -4.58 -11.63 -0.73
CA ALA A 474 -4.95 -10.24 -0.98
C ALA A 474 -4.60 -9.77 -2.40
N CYS A 475 -3.52 -10.27 -3.01
CA CYS A 475 -3.22 -10.00 -4.42
C CYS A 475 -4.24 -10.69 -5.34
N VAL A 476 -4.48 -11.98 -5.10
CA VAL A 476 -5.40 -12.81 -5.89
C VAL A 476 -6.79 -12.18 -5.92
N GLU A 477 -7.29 -11.73 -4.77
CA GLU A 477 -8.60 -11.07 -4.64
C GLU A 477 -8.79 -9.96 -5.67
N GLN A 478 -7.80 -9.09 -5.83
CA GLN A 478 -7.90 -7.92 -6.72
C GLN A 478 -7.79 -8.28 -8.20
N VAL A 479 -7.09 -9.38 -8.53
CA VAL A 479 -6.86 -9.78 -9.93
C VAL A 479 -7.84 -10.83 -10.43
N VAL A 480 -8.75 -11.35 -9.60
CA VAL A 480 -9.76 -12.36 -9.98
C VAL A 480 -10.45 -12.06 -11.31
N PRO A 481 -10.92 -10.83 -11.62
CA PRO A 481 -11.59 -10.54 -12.89
C PRO A 481 -10.71 -10.76 -14.13
N CYS A 482 -9.39 -10.83 -13.96
CA CYS A 482 -8.41 -10.99 -15.04
C CYS A 482 -7.84 -12.41 -15.13
N LEU A 483 -8.24 -13.32 -14.25
CA LEU A 483 -7.72 -14.68 -14.21
C LEU A 483 -8.51 -15.62 -15.12
N SER A 484 -7.83 -16.63 -15.66
CA SER A 484 -8.51 -17.71 -16.36
C SER A 484 -9.30 -18.58 -15.38
N VAL A 485 -10.43 -19.14 -15.84
CA VAL A 485 -11.21 -20.11 -15.05
C VAL A 485 -10.34 -21.30 -14.63
N ARG A 486 -9.42 -21.71 -15.51
CA ARG A 486 -8.44 -22.75 -15.22
C ARG A 486 -7.56 -22.40 -14.02
N CYS A 487 -6.98 -21.19 -14.00
CA CYS A 487 -6.16 -20.75 -12.86
C CYS A 487 -6.98 -20.66 -11.56
N LEU A 488 -8.22 -20.16 -11.64
CA LEU A 488 -9.13 -20.12 -10.49
C LEU A 488 -9.40 -21.52 -9.92
N ARG A 489 -9.66 -22.49 -10.79
CA ARG A 489 -10.03 -23.86 -10.44
C ARG A 489 -8.85 -24.69 -9.94
N GLU A 490 -7.72 -24.64 -10.63
CA GLU A 490 -6.56 -25.51 -10.38
C GLU A 490 -5.64 -24.96 -9.29
N GLU A 491 -5.46 -23.64 -9.24
CA GLU A 491 -4.42 -23.01 -8.40
C GLU A 491 -5.06 -22.26 -7.22
N VAL A 492 -5.96 -21.30 -7.52
CA VAL A 492 -6.52 -20.41 -6.49
C VAL A 492 -7.41 -21.18 -5.52
N TRP A 493 -8.30 -22.04 -6.03
CA TRP A 493 -9.22 -22.78 -5.17
C TRP A 493 -8.48 -23.68 -4.17
N GLY A 494 -7.50 -24.46 -4.65
CA GLY A 494 -6.68 -25.30 -3.80
C GLY A 494 -5.89 -24.51 -2.75
N PHE A 495 -5.53 -23.26 -3.06
CA PHE A 495 -4.85 -22.37 -2.14
C PHE A 495 -5.79 -21.73 -1.09
N CYS A 496 -7.03 -21.41 -1.44
CA CYS A 496 -8.00 -20.81 -0.50
C CYS A 496 -8.57 -21.81 0.51
N VAL A 497 -8.93 -23.02 0.06
CA VAL A 497 -9.69 -24.01 0.85
C VAL A 497 -9.14 -24.25 2.26
N PRO A 498 -7.81 -24.46 2.47
CA PRO A 498 -7.26 -24.71 3.80
C PRO A 498 -7.50 -23.58 4.80
N HIS A 499 -7.74 -22.36 4.30
CA HIS A 499 -7.86 -21.16 5.12
C HIS A 499 -9.30 -20.72 5.32
N LEU A 500 -10.29 -21.29 4.61
CA LEU A 500 -11.70 -20.90 4.75
C LEU A 500 -12.36 -21.35 6.07
N SER A 501 -11.73 -22.29 6.79
CA SER A 501 -12.26 -22.81 8.05
C SER A 501 -11.30 -22.64 9.23
N ASP A 502 -10.13 -22.00 9.03
CA ASP A 502 -9.11 -21.83 10.05
C ASP A 502 -9.00 -20.36 10.52
N PRO A 503 -9.72 -19.96 11.59
CA PRO A 503 -9.65 -18.60 12.11
C PRO A 503 -8.34 -18.32 12.88
N ALA A 504 -7.46 -19.31 13.10
CA ALA A 504 -6.23 -19.12 13.86
C ALA A 504 -5.28 -18.12 13.17
N HIS A 505 -5.36 -17.99 11.84
CA HIS A 505 -4.62 -17.00 11.06
C HIS A 505 -5.58 -16.03 10.40
N ARG A 506 -6.12 -15.12 11.22
CA ARG A 506 -7.17 -14.17 10.85
C ARG A 506 -6.97 -13.49 9.49
N ALA A 507 -5.75 -13.03 9.19
CA ALA A 507 -5.47 -12.35 7.92
C ALA A 507 -5.62 -13.26 6.70
N ALA A 508 -5.10 -14.49 6.75
CA ALA A 508 -5.24 -15.46 5.67
C ALA A 508 -6.68 -15.97 5.55
N TYR A 509 -7.33 -16.21 6.69
CA TYR A 509 -8.74 -16.57 6.80
C TYR A 509 -9.66 -15.54 6.12
N GLU A 510 -9.56 -14.27 6.51
CA GLU A 510 -10.37 -13.20 5.94
C GLU A 510 -10.07 -12.99 4.45
N SER A 511 -8.78 -13.02 4.06
CA SER A 511 -8.39 -12.88 2.65
C SER A 511 -8.89 -14.03 1.78
N ALA A 512 -8.91 -15.27 2.29
CA ALA A 512 -9.45 -16.43 1.56
C ALA A 512 -10.94 -16.27 1.29
N HIS A 513 -11.71 -15.79 2.29
CA HIS A 513 -13.11 -15.45 2.08
C HIS A 513 -13.26 -14.33 1.04
N SER A 514 -12.47 -13.26 1.13
CA SER A 514 -12.51 -12.16 0.15
C SER A 514 -12.24 -12.62 -1.29
N VAL A 515 -11.29 -13.53 -1.50
CA VAL A 515 -11.03 -14.13 -2.83
C VAL A 515 -12.27 -14.85 -3.38
N VAL A 516 -12.93 -15.67 -2.56
CA VAL A 516 -14.15 -16.37 -2.98
C VAL A 516 -15.27 -15.38 -3.31
N LEU A 517 -15.41 -14.31 -2.53
CA LEU A 517 -16.38 -13.25 -2.82
C LEU A 517 -16.05 -12.49 -4.11
N ALA A 518 -14.76 -12.26 -4.41
CA ALA A 518 -14.32 -11.67 -5.66
C ALA A 518 -14.66 -12.57 -6.87
N VAL A 519 -14.54 -13.90 -6.73
CA VAL A 519 -14.98 -14.87 -7.76
C VAL A 519 -16.49 -14.73 -8.03
N PHE A 520 -17.30 -14.68 -6.98
CA PHE A 520 -18.75 -14.49 -7.13
C PHE A 520 -19.12 -13.12 -7.71
N ALA A 521 -18.40 -12.06 -7.34
CA ALA A 521 -18.62 -10.73 -7.90
C ALA A 521 -18.27 -10.69 -9.39
N ALA A 522 -17.13 -11.28 -9.80
CA ALA A 522 -16.71 -11.36 -11.19
C ALA A 522 -17.72 -12.15 -12.05
N HIS A 523 -18.19 -13.30 -11.54
CA HIS A 523 -19.21 -14.11 -12.20
C HIS A 523 -20.54 -13.34 -12.35
N ALA A 524 -21.03 -12.72 -11.28
CA ALA A 524 -22.27 -11.94 -11.34
C ALA A 524 -22.19 -10.74 -12.30
N ALA A 525 -21.04 -10.07 -12.37
CA ALA A 525 -20.80 -9.00 -13.33
C ALA A 525 -20.80 -9.52 -14.78
N ALA A 526 -20.14 -10.65 -15.04
CA ALA A 526 -20.12 -11.27 -16.37
C ALA A 526 -21.54 -11.64 -16.85
N ALA A 527 -22.38 -12.21 -15.98
CA ALA A 527 -23.77 -12.54 -16.29
C ALA A 527 -24.61 -11.30 -16.64
N GLN A 528 -24.41 -10.18 -15.94
CA GLN A 528 -25.11 -8.92 -16.24
C GLN A 528 -24.70 -8.32 -17.58
N HIS A 529 -23.46 -8.55 -18.03
CA HIS A 529 -22.99 -8.09 -19.33
C HIS A 529 -23.55 -8.94 -20.48
N ALA A 530 -23.76 -10.24 -20.27
CA ALA A 530 -24.33 -11.15 -21.26
C ALA A 530 -25.80 -10.82 -21.60
N ASP A 531 -26.58 -10.35 -20.61
CA ASP A 531 -28.01 -10.04 -20.79
C ASP A 531 -28.28 -8.69 -21.49
N ARG A 532 -27.24 -7.90 -21.80
CA ARG A 532 -27.41 -6.66 -22.56
C ARG A 532 -27.48 -6.96 -24.06
N PRO A 533 -28.66 -6.87 -24.71
CA PRO A 533 -28.80 -7.17 -26.14
C PRO A 533 -27.87 -6.28 -26.96
N ALA A 534 -27.23 -6.86 -27.98
CA ALA A 534 -26.17 -6.27 -28.82
C ALA A 534 -26.54 -4.97 -29.57
N HIS A 535 -27.74 -4.42 -29.35
CA HIS A 535 -28.33 -3.29 -30.06
C HIS A 535 -27.64 -1.92 -29.86
N ARG A 536 -26.52 -1.83 -29.13
CA ARG A 536 -25.85 -0.56 -28.79
C ARG A 536 -24.34 -0.47 -29.07
N ARG A 537 -23.72 -1.46 -29.73
CA ARG A 537 -22.28 -1.43 -30.08
C ARG A 537 -21.94 -0.66 -31.38
N LEU A 538 -22.76 0.31 -31.81
CA LEU A 538 -22.57 1.05 -33.06
C LEU A 538 -22.08 2.51 -32.94
N GLY A 539 -21.65 3.03 -31.78
CA GLY A 539 -21.13 4.42 -31.78
C GLY A 539 -20.70 5.04 -30.47
N GLY A 540 -19.71 4.47 -29.77
CA GLY A 540 -19.31 4.99 -28.46
C GLY A 540 -17.81 4.96 -28.16
N ARG A 541 -16.93 5.00 -29.16
CA ARG A 541 -15.52 5.35 -28.93
C ARG A 541 -15.47 6.88 -28.87
N VAL A 542 -15.67 7.47 -27.69
CA VAL A 542 -15.45 8.90 -27.44
C VAL A 542 -13.94 9.14 -27.46
N GLY A 543 -13.39 9.15 -28.67
CA GLY A 543 -12.10 9.75 -28.97
C GLY A 543 -12.30 11.25 -29.08
N VAL A 544 -11.50 12.00 -28.32
CA VAL A 544 -11.29 13.43 -28.48
C VAL A 544 -10.80 13.67 -29.92
N VAL A 545 -11.70 14.04 -30.82
CA VAL A 545 -11.37 14.44 -32.20
C VAL A 545 -11.08 15.93 -32.21
N SER A 546 -9.79 16.26 -32.21
CA SER A 546 -9.31 17.51 -32.78
C SER A 546 -9.19 17.30 -34.30
N GLY A 547 -9.88 18.16 -35.05
CA GLY A 547 -10.19 17.94 -36.46
C GLY A 547 -9.02 18.09 -37.42
N ARG A 548 -9.06 17.30 -38.50
CA ARG A 548 -8.57 17.72 -39.81
C ARG A 548 -9.28 16.92 -40.90
N SER A 549 -9.87 17.65 -41.85
CA SER A 549 -10.64 17.13 -42.98
C SER A 549 -9.74 16.57 -44.07
N GLY A 550 -10.16 15.50 -44.74
CA GLY A 550 -9.60 15.10 -46.02
C GLY A 550 -10.07 13.74 -46.55
N LEU A 551 -11.10 13.79 -47.41
CA LEU A 551 -11.45 12.94 -48.57
C LEU A 551 -11.58 11.39 -48.43
N PRO A 552 -12.56 10.78 -49.13
CA PRO A 552 -12.79 9.34 -49.10
C PRO A 552 -11.96 8.61 -50.18
N ASP A 553 -11.36 7.48 -49.82
CA ASP A 553 -10.81 6.51 -50.77
C ASP A 553 -11.61 5.20 -50.64
N GLU A 554 -12.17 4.75 -51.75
CA GLU A 554 -12.99 3.55 -51.87
C GLU A 554 -12.10 2.35 -52.20
N SER A 555 -11.76 1.55 -51.18
CA SER A 555 -11.27 0.18 -51.40
C SER A 555 -11.80 -0.76 -50.32
N ARG A 556 -13.00 -1.28 -50.59
CA ARG A 556 -13.81 -2.15 -49.73
C ARG A 556 -13.74 -3.58 -50.27
N GLY A 557 -13.10 -4.48 -49.54
CA GLY A 557 -13.11 -5.91 -49.86
C GLY A 557 -12.16 -6.74 -49.00
N GLY A 558 -12.65 -7.26 -47.88
CA GLY A 558 -12.02 -8.38 -47.17
C GLY A 558 -11.66 -8.11 -45.70
N SER A 559 -12.63 -8.15 -44.78
CA SER A 559 -12.40 -8.54 -43.38
C SER A 559 -13.73 -8.78 -42.63
N GLU A 560 -14.55 -9.72 -43.12
CA GLU A 560 -15.74 -10.19 -42.36
C GLU A 560 -15.48 -11.50 -41.60
N LYS A 561 -14.37 -12.21 -41.88
CA LYS A 561 -14.07 -13.51 -41.24
C LYS A 561 -13.40 -13.42 -39.86
N GLU A 562 -12.62 -12.38 -39.56
CA GLU A 562 -11.95 -12.27 -38.27
C GLU A 562 -12.91 -11.92 -37.12
N ALA A 563 -14.09 -11.35 -37.42
CA ALA A 563 -15.07 -10.97 -36.40
C ALA A 563 -15.93 -12.15 -35.91
N GLU A 564 -16.01 -13.26 -36.64
CA GLU A 564 -16.77 -14.45 -36.23
C GLU A 564 -15.98 -15.34 -35.25
N GLU A 565 -14.65 -15.43 -35.38
CA GLU A 565 -13.82 -16.29 -34.50
C GLU A 565 -13.68 -15.73 -33.06
N GLU A 566 -13.66 -14.41 -32.87
CA GLU A 566 -13.52 -13.78 -31.54
C GLU A 566 -14.77 -13.95 -30.65
N GLY A 567 -15.93 -14.24 -31.25
CA GLY A 567 -17.19 -14.41 -30.53
C GLY A 567 -17.32 -15.76 -29.80
N ASP A 568 -16.76 -16.83 -30.36
CA ASP A 568 -16.89 -18.18 -29.80
C ASP A 568 -16.03 -18.39 -28.54
N GLU A 569 -14.85 -17.75 -28.45
CA GLU A 569 -13.97 -17.89 -27.27
C GLU A 569 -14.58 -17.27 -26.00
N VAL A 570 -15.22 -16.09 -26.13
CA VAL A 570 -15.85 -15.39 -24.98
C VAL A 570 -17.02 -16.18 -24.41
N GLY A 571 -17.82 -16.82 -25.28
CA GLY A 571 -18.92 -17.68 -24.86
C GLY A 571 -18.46 -18.90 -24.07
N SER A 572 -17.37 -19.53 -24.52
CA SER A 572 -16.78 -20.69 -23.83
C SER A 572 -16.30 -20.35 -22.42
N ALA A 573 -15.59 -19.23 -22.25
CA ALA A 573 -15.05 -18.82 -20.95
C ALA A 573 -16.15 -18.52 -19.91
N ALA A 574 -17.27 -17.91 -20.34
CA ALA A 574 -18.40 -17.64 -19.46
C ALA A 574 -19.08 -18.93 -18.99
N ALA A 575 -19.29 -19.90 -19.89
CA ALA A 575 -19.86 -21.20 -19.56
C ALA A 575 -18.96 -22.00 -18.60
N GLU A 576 -17.64 -21.96 -18.79
CA GLU A 576 -16.68 -22.59 -17.88
C GLU A 576 -16.72 -21.96 -16.48
N MET A 577 -16.87 -20.64 -16.39
CA MET A 577 -17.00 -19.93 -15.11
C MET A 577 -18.32 -20.30 -14.40
N GLU A 578 -19.43 -20.36 -15.14
CA GLU A 578 -20.73 -20.78 -14.61
C GLU A 578 -20.66 -22.20 -14.04
N GLU A 579 -20.05 -23.14 -14.78
CA GLU A 579 -19.84 -24.51 -14.31
C GLU A 579 -18.98 -24.56 -13.03
N PHE A 580 -17.90 -23.77 -12.98
CA PHE A 580 -17.04 -23.69 -11.81
C PHE A 580 -17.79 -23.15 -10.59
N VAL A 581 -18.53 -22.04 -10.73
CA VAL A 581 -19.34 -21.44 -9.66
C VAL A 581 -20.43 -22.41 -9.20
N HIS A 582 -21.10 -23.11 -10.12
CA HIS A 582 -22.10 -24.12 -9.79
C HIS A 582 -21.56 -25.22 -8.85
N ARG A 583 -20.31 -25.66 -9.07
CA ARG A 583 -19.65 -26.64 -8.20
C ARG A 583 -19.17 -26.05 -6.87
N LEU A 584 -18.81 -24.77 -6.86
CA LEU A 584 -18.29 -24.05 -5.71
C LEU A 584 -19.36 -23.72 -4.66
N VAL A 585 -20.56 -23.34 -5.11
CA VAL A 585 -21.64 -22.83 -4.26
C VAL A 585 -22.02 -23.80 -3.13
N PRO A 586 -22.25 -25.10 -3.35
CA PRO A 586 -22.64 -26.02 -2.28
C PRO A 586 -21.65 -26.08 -1.13
N PHE A 587 -20.36 -26.15 -1.46
CA PHE A 587 -19.28 -26.18 -0.47
C PHE A 587 -19.24 -24.87 0.32
N TYR A 588 -19.27 -23.72 -0.37
CA TYR A 588 -19.11 -22.44 0.31
C TYR A 588 -20.34 -22.06 1.17
N ALA A 589 -21.55 -22.44 0.75
CA ALA A 589 -22.75 -22.28 1.57
C ALA A 589 -22.60 -22.97 2.93
N GLN A 590 -22.17 -24.25 2.91
CA GLN A 590 -21.92 -25.03 4.12
C GLN A 590 -20.78 -24.44 4.96
N CYS A 591 -19.69 -24.04 4.30
CA CYS A 591 -18.57 -23.37 4.95
C CYS A 591 -18.99 -22.10 5.69
N LEU A 592 -19.88 -21.27 5.13
CA LEU A 592 -20.39 -20.07 5.82
C LEU A 592 -21.28 -20.41 7.03
N ILE A 593 -22.05 -21.50 6.98
CA ILE A 593 -22.83 -21.98 8.15
C ILE A 593 -21.91 -22.43 9.28
N GLU A 594 -20.83 -23.14 8.98
CA GLU A 594 -19.81 -23.51 9.97
C GLU A 594 -19.09 -22.27 10.51
N ASN A 595 -18.84 -21.29 9.65
CA ASN A 595 -18.21 -20.03 10.01
C ASN A 595 -19.12 -19.02 10.73
N SER A 596 -20.38 -19.39 11.00
CA SER A 596 -21.30 -18.60 11.82
C SER A 596 -21.08 -18.73 13.33
N GLU A 597 -20.19 -19.61 13.78
CA GLU A 597 -19.82 -19.76 15.18
C GLU A 597 -19.09 -18.53 15.75
N ASP A 598 -18.97 -18.45 17.07
CA ASP A 598 -18.27 -17.38 17.76
C ASP A 598 -16.76 -17.44 17.50
N GLY A 599 -16.13 -16.28 17.36
CA GLY A 599 -14.69 -16.17 17.05
C GLY A 599 -14.33 -16.38 15.58
N ARG A 600 -15.29 -16.74 14.72
CA ARG A 600 -15.14 -16.89 13.26
C ARG A 600 -15.55 -15.60 12.53
N LEU A 601 -16.24 -15.66 11.39
CA LEU A 601 -16.71 -14.45 10.68
C LEU A 601 -17.53 -13.58 11.62
N SER A 602 -17.35 -12.25 11.58
CA SER A 602 -18.28 -11.36 12.27
C SER A 602 -19.67 -11.42 11.63
N THR A 603 -20.72 -11.00 12.35
CA THR A 603 -22.09 -10.94 11.80
C THR A 603 -22.16 -10.12 10.51
N ALA A 604 -21.44 -8.99 10.44
CA ALA A 604 -21.39 -8.17 9.23
C ALA A 604 -20.70 -8.90 8.06
N GLN A 605 -19.57 -9.56 8.32
CA GLN A 605 -18.85 -10.35 7.29
C GLN A 605 -19.69 -11.53 6.81
N LEU A 606 -20.36 -12.26 7.70
CA LEU A 606 -21.24 -13.38 7.35
C LEU A 606 -22.41 -12.92 6.48
N ARG A 607 -23.09 -11.82 6.88
CA ARG A 607 -24.19 -11.22 6.10
C ARG A 607 -23.74 -10.84 4.68
N LEU A 608 -22.60 -10.15 4.57
CA LEU A 608 -22.03 -9.75 3.28
C LEU A 608 -21.68 -10.97 2.41
N ALA A 609 -20.99 -11.95 3.00
CA ALA A 609 -20.53 -13.13 2.29
C ALA A 609 -21.70 -13.99 1.76
N TYR A 610 -22.71 -14.23 2.59
CA TYR A 610 -23.87 -15.03 2.21
C TYR A 610 -24.75 -14.31 1.17
N ALA A 611 -24.92 -12.99 1.29
CA ALA A 611 -25.64 -12.20 0.30
C ALA A 611 -24.95 -12.20 -1.07
N ALA A 612 -23.61 -12.09 -1.10
CA ALA A 612 -22.83 -12.19 -2.33
C ALA A 612 -22.91 -13.58 -2.97
N LEU A 613 -22.84 -14.64 -2.16
CA LEU A 613 -23.05 -16.03 -2.59
C LEU A 613 -24.42 -16.20 -3.26
N VAL A 614 -25.51 -15.77 -2.59
CA VAL A 614 -26.88 -15.85 -3.12
C VAL A 614 -27.04 -15.05 -4.40
N ARG A 615 -26.45 -13.85 -4.47
CA ARG A 615 -26.49 -13.00 -5.68
C ARG A 615 -25.84 -13.69 -6.88
N SER A 616 -24.66 -14.26 -6.67
CA SER A 616 -23.95 -14.99 -7.74
C SER A 616 -24.68 -16.27 -8.14
N ALA A 617 -25.18 -17.04 -7.18
CA ALA A 617 -25.98 -18.24 -7.45
C ALA A 617 -27.26 -17.92 -8.25
N SER A 618 -27.87 -16.76 -7.97
CA SER A 618 -29.09 -16.29 -8.66
C SER A 618 -28.82 -15.64 -10.02
N ALA A 619 -27.55 -15.45 -10.42
CA ALA A 619 -27.19 -14.86 -11.70
C ALA A 619 -27.01 -15.90 -12.84
N CYS A 620 -26.93 -17.20 -12.52
CA CYS A 620 -26.75 -18.30 -13.48
C CYS A 620 -27.98 -18.46 -14.42
N ALA A 621 -27.84 -18.28 -15.72
CA ALA A 621 -28.99 -18.23 -16.63
C ALA A 621 -29.79 -19.55 -16.68
N SER A 622 -29.13 -20.71 -16.60
CA SER A 622 -29.79 -22.02 -16.74
C SER A 622 -30.35 -22.58 -15.43
N ALA A 623 -29.81 -22.16 -14.27
CA ALA A 623 -30.10 -22.76 -12.97
C ALA A 623 -30.24 -21.75 -11.81
N ALA A 624 -30.37 -20.44 -12.10
CA ALA A 624 -30.40 -19.37 -11.09
C ALA A 624 -31.38 -19.63 -9.94
N GLN A 625 -32.59 -20.08 -10.27
CA GLN A 625 -33.62 -20.30 -9.26
C GLN A 625 -33.31 -21.49 -8.36
N GLU A 626 -32.73 -22.56 -8.92
CA GLU A 626 -32.41 -23.78 -8.19
C GLU A 626 -31.22 -23.56 -7.26
N LEU A 627 -30.14 -22.96 -7.76
CA LEU A 627 -28.92 -22.73 -6.99
C LEU A 627 -29.11 -21.63 -5.94
N GLY A 628 -29.83 -20.55 -6.28
CA GLY A 628 -30.21 -19.52 -5.32
C GLY A 628 -31.10 -20.08 -4.19
N TRP A 629 -32.08 -20.94 -4.53
CA TRP A 629 -32.90 -21.62 -3.54
C TRP A 629 -32.12 -22.63 -2.70
N TYR A 630 -31.16 -23.36 -3.29
CA TYR A 630 -30.28 -24.26 -2.56
C TYR A 630 -29.55 -23.54 -1.42
N CYS A 631 -28.94 -22.38 -1.69
CA CYS A 631 -28.29 -21.57 -0.65
C CYS A 631 -29.27 -21.21 0.48
N LEU A 632 -30.48 -20.78 0.14
CA LEU A 632 -31.51 -20.44 1.12
C LEU A 632 -31.94 -21.66 1.95
N ALA A 633 -32.09 -22.83 1.33
CA ALA A 633 -32.46 -24.06 2.00
C ALA A 633 -31.40 -24.47 3.03
N VAL A 634 -30.11 -24.44 2.66
CA VAL A 634 -29.00 -24.72 3.59
C VAL A 634 -29.02 -23.78 4.80
N LEU A 635 -29.27 -22.49 4.58
CA LEU A 635 -29.39 -21.51 5.67
C LEU A 635 -30.62 -21.74 6.56
N LEU A 636 -31.78 -22.00 5.96
CA LEU A 636 -33.02 -22.28 6.69
C LEU A 636 -32.93 -23.56 7.50
N ASP A 637 -32.30 -24.61 6.97
CA ASP A 637 -32.12 -25.87 7.67
C ASP A 637 -31.17 -25.71 8.86
N ALA A 638 -30.10 -24.92 8.73
CA ALA A 638 -29.23 -24.57 9.86
C ALA A 638 -29.99 -23.79 10.95
N VAL A 639 -30.81 -22.81 10.57
CA VAL A 639 -31.68 -22.05 11.49
C VAL A 639 -32.66 -22.98 12.23
N ARG A 640 -33.35 -23.86 11.50
CA ARG A 640 -34.32 -24.81 12.07
C ARG A 640 -33.65 -25.83 12.98
N GLY A 641 -32.45 -26.29 12.62
CA GLY A 641 -31.64 -27.19 13.45
C GLY A 641 -31.28 -26.57 14.80
N LEU A 642 -30.78 -25.34 14.81
CA LEU A 642 -30.46 -24.63 16.06
C LEU A 642 -31.71 -24.30 16.90
N ASP A 643 -32.81 -23.89 16.28
CA ASP A 643 -34.09 -23.67 16.98
C ASP A 643 -34.61 -24.98 17.62
N ALA A 644 -34.47 -26.12 16.94
CA ALA A 644 -34.83 -27.42 17.49
C ALA A 644 -33.93 -27.83 18.67
N SER A 645 -32.61 -27.66 18.57
CA SER A 645 -31.68 -27.94 19.67
C SER A 645 -32.00 -27.11 20.91
N LEU A 646 -32.19 -25.80 20.75
CA LEU A 646 -32.54 -24.89 21.86
C LEU A 646 -33.87 -25.23 22.53
N ARG A 647 -34.83 -25.81 21.78
CA ARG A 647 -36.09 -26.30 22.37
C ARG A 647 -35.92 -27.58 23.16
N GLN A 648 -35.09 -28.51 22.67
CA GLN A 648 -34.78 -29.75 23.40
C GLN A 648 -34.07 -29.46 24.72
N GLU A 649 -33.15 -28.47 24.75
CA GLU A 649 -32.50 -28.03 25.98
C GLU A 649 -33.51 -27.54 27.03
N ARG A 650 -34.49 -26.71 26.61
CA ARG A 650 -35.53 -26.18 27.49
C ARG A 650 -36.47 -27.25 28.05
N GLU A 651 -36.73 -28.31 27.30
CA GLU A 651 -37.54 -29.42 27.76
C GLU A 651 -36.78 -30.30 28.76
N GLY A 652 -35.47 -30.48 28.58
CA GLY A 652 -34.60 -31.27 29.48
C GLY A 652 -34.22 -30.59 30.80
N GLU A 653 -34.25 -29.25 30.90
CA GLU A 653 -33.94 -28.51 32.13
C GLU A 653 -34.97 -28.69 33.27
N ARG A 654 -36.13 -29.30 32.99
CA ARG A 654 -37.19 -29.51 33.99
C ARG A 654 -36.89 -30.62 35.02
N GLU A 655 -35.78 -31.36 34.90
CA GLU A 655 -35.53 -32.58 35.69
C GLU A 655 -34.31 -32.58 36.65
N GLY A 656 -33.56 -31.49 36.86
CA GLY A 656 -32.58 -31.51 37.97
C GLY A 656 -31.51 -30.41 38.01
N GLU A 657 -31.06 -30.14 39.24
CA GLU A 657 -30.21 -29.07 39.81
C GLU A 657 -28.79 -28.86 39.20
N GLU A 658 -28.51 -29.37 38.00
CA GLU A 658 -27.22 -29.24 37.30
C GLU A 658 -27.12 -27.97 36.43
N GLU A 659 -27.69 -26.88 36.93
CA GLU A 659 -28.09 -25.67 36.18
C GLU A 659 -26.93 -24.70 35.88
N ARG A 660 -25.81 -24.76 36.63
CA ARG A 660 -24.76 -23.72 36.55
C ARG A 660 -23.70 -23.90 35.46
N ARG A 661 -23.59 -25.05 34.81
CA ARG A 661 -22.60 -25.28 33.73
C ARG A 661 -23.20 -25.22 32.31
N ARG A 662 -24.53 -25.27 32.16
CA ARG A 662 -25.21 -25.31 30.85
C ARG A 662 -25.54 -23.93 30.26
N THR A 663 -25.56 -22.88 31.09
CA THR A 663 -25.97 -21.53 30.67
C THR A 663 -25.08 -20.89 29.61
N SER A 664 -23.78 -21.23 29.56
CA SER A 664 -22.84 -20.62 28.60
C SER A 664 -22.98 -21.17 27.18
N GLY A 665 -23.36 -22.45 27.01
CA GLY A 665 -23.57 -23.07 25.70
C GLY A 665 -24.81 -22.52 25.00
N SER A 666 -25.93 -22.53 25.71
CA SER A 666 -27.22 -22.03 25.19
C SER A 666 -27.17 -20.55 24.77
N ALA A 667 -26.40 -19.71 25.47
CA ALA A 667 -26.23 -18.30 25.09
C ALA A 667 -25.53 -18.14 23.74
N ARG A 668 -24.47 -18.93 23.48
CA ARG A 668 -23.74 -18.92 22.20
C ARG A 668 -24.58 -19.45 21.05
N GLU A 669 -25.34 -20.52 21.27
CA GLU A 669 -26.26 -21.05 20.25
C GLU A 669 -27.37 -20.06 19.91
N ARG A 670 -27.92 -19.38 20.93
CA ARG A 670 -28.89 -18.29 20.73
C ARG A 670 -28.29 -17.12 19.95
N GLU A 671 -27.06 -16.72 20.24
CA GLU A 671 -26.36 -15.66 19.50
C GLU A 671 -26.12 -16.09 18.04
N ARG A 672 -25.61 -17.31 17.82
CA ARG A 672 -25.43 -17.89 16.48
C ARG A 672 -26.73 -17.94 15.69
N LEU A 673 -27.83 -18.38 16.30
CA LEU A 673 -29.15 -18.40 15.67
C LEU A 673 -29.59 -17.00 15.23
N HIS A 674 -29.43 -15.99 16.11
CA HIS A 674 -29.74 -14.59 15.78
C HIS A 674 -28.89 -14.06 14.62
N ARG A 675 -27.60 -14.40 14.60
CA ARG A 675 -26.68 -14.04 13.50
C ARG A 675 -27.12 -14.67 12.17
N LEU A 676 -27.58 -15.92 12.18
CA LEU A 676 -28.12 -16.58 10.98
C LEU A 676 -29.45 -15.96 10.52
N HIS A 677 -30.33 -15.54 11.44
CA HIS A 677 -31.54 -14.80 11.07
C HIS A 677 -31.21 -13.47 10.37
N LEU A 678 -30.28 -12.68 10.91
CA LEU A 678 -29.82 -11.44 10.27
C LEU A 678 -29.16 -11.71 8.91
N THR A 679 -28.47 -12.83 8.77
CA THR A 679 -27.88 -13.28 7.51
C THR A 679 -28.97 -13.60 6.49
N LEU A 680 -30.01 -14.34 6.86
CA LEU A 680 -31.16 -14.64 6.00
C LEU A 680 -31.84 -13.35 5.51
N VAL A 681 -32.09 -12.40 6.41
CA VAL A 681 -32.62 -11.07 6.07
C VAL A 681 -31.76 -10.35 5.03
N SER A 682 -30.44 -10.43 5.16
CA SER A 682 -29.50 -9.76 4.25
C SER A 682 -29.45 -10.36 2.84
N THR A 683 -30.02 -11.55 2.64
CA THR A 683 -30.10 -12.17 1.31
C THR A 683 -31.25 -11.63 0.47
N VAL A 684 -32.26 -10.98 1.07
CA VAL A 684 -33.46 -10.49 0.37
C VAL A 684 -33.14 -9.65 -0.87
N PRO A 685 -32.21 -8.67 -0.83
CA PRO A 685 -31.89 -7.84 -2.01
C PRO A 685 -31.10 -8.56 -3.11
N ALA A 686 -30.66 -9.79 -2.87
CA ALA A 686 -29.90 -10.59 -3.82
C ALA A 686 -30.78 -11.57 -4.61
N LEU A 687 -32.08 -11.67 -4.28
CA LEU A 687 -32.98 -12.69 -4.82
C LEU A 687 -33.79 -12.19 -6.01
N PRO A 688 -34.07 -13.05 -7.01
CA PRO A 688 -35.07 -12.76 -8.01
C PRO A 688 -36.46 -12.76 -7.38
N LEU A 689 -37.38 -11.98 -7.97
CA LEU A 689 -38.74 -11.75 -7.45
C LEU A 689 -39.47 -13.02 -6.93
N PRO A 690 -39.49 -14.17 -7.65
CA PRO A 690 -40.19 -15.36 -7.16
C PRO A 690 -39.60 -15.93 -5.87
N LEU A 691 -38.27 -15.93 -5.74
CA LEU A 691 -37.59 -16.43 -4.54
C LEU A 691 -37.69 -15.43 -3.39
N MET A 692 -37.62 -14.13 -3.69
CA MET A 692 -37.72 -13.07 -2.69
C MET A 692 -39.02 -13.16 -1.90
N VAL A 693 -40.18 -13.27 -2.57
CA VAL A 693 -41.48 -13.38 -1.89
C VAL A 693 -41.55 -14.62 -0.99
N ARG A 694 -41.02 -15.75 -1.46
CA ARG A 694 -40.98 -17.00 -0.69
C ARG A 694 -40.12 -16.86 0.58
N VAL A 695 -38.95 -16.23 0.48
CA VAL A 695 -38.06 -16.00 1.62
C VAL A 695 -38.65 -15.02 2.62
N LEU A 696 -39.35 -13.98 2.15
CA LEU A 696 -40.04 -13.04 3.02
C LEU A 696 -41.07 -13.75 3.91
N GLU A 697 -41.84 -14.72 3.39
CA GLU A 697 -42.75 -15.54 4.21
C GLU A 697 -42.02 -16.40 5.25
N GLU A 698 -40.87 -16.99 4.91
CA GLU A 698 -40.06 -17.73 5.89
C GLU A 698 -39.54 -16.80 7.00
N ILE A 699 -39.06 -15.60 6.65
CA ILE A 699 -38.61 -14.60 7.63
C ILE A 699 -39.78 -14.17 8.53
N ARG A 700 -40.96 -13.91 7.97
CA ARG A 700 -42.16 -13.60 8.76
C ARG A 700 -42.52 -14.74 9.72
N SER A 701 -42.48 -15.97 9.25
CA SER A 701 -42.73 -17.16 10.07
C SER A 701 -41.75 -17.22 11.26
N ILE A 702 -40.47 -16.97 11.02
CA ILE A 702 -39.43 -16.92 12.07
C ILE A 702 -39.74 -15.82 13.10
N ILE A 703 -40.01 -14.58 12.65
CA ILE A 703 -40.24 -13.43 13.55
C ILE A 703 -41.53 -13.60 14.39
N THR A 704 -42.55 -14.27 13.86
CA THR A 704 -43.86 -14.43 14.52
C THR A 704 -44.00 -15.70 15.36
N ARG A 705 -43.21 -16.75 15.11
CA ARG A 705 -43.30 -18.03 15.83
C ARG A 705 -42.94 -17.92 17.31
N ALA A 706 -42.00 -17.05 17.65
CA ALA A 706 -41.50 -16.89 19.01
C ALA A 706 -42.58 -16.36 19.98
N THR A 707 -43.57 -15.61 19.50
CA THR A 707 -44.65 -15.05 20.31
C THR A 707 -45.65 -16.11 20.82
N ARG A 708 -45.87 -17.20 20.06
CA ARG A 708 -46.88 -18.21 20.39
C ARG A 708 -46.49 -19.12 21.55
N ALA A 709 -45.20 -19.32 21.79
CA ALA A 709 -44.72 -20.20 22.87
C ALA A 709 -44.97 -19.61 24.27
N GLU A 710 -44.99 -18.28 24.40
CA GLU A 710 -45.12 -17.58 25.69
C GLU A 710 -46.59 -17.51 26.17
N SER A 711 -47.56 -17.50 25.27
CA SER A 711 -48.99 -17.36 25.65
C SER A 711 -49.66 -18.66 26.09
N GLY A 712 -49.01 -19.82 25.91
CA GLY A 712 -49.59 -21.14 26.22
C GLY A 712 -49.39 -21.65 27.65
N GLY A 713 -48.57 -20.98 28.47
CA GLY A 713 -48.35 -21.34 29.87
C GLY A 713 -49.40 -20.72 30.77
N GLY A 714 -50.27 -21.54 31.36
CA GLY A 714 -51.41 -21.11 32.19
C GLY A 714 -51.04 -20.06 33.24
N ALA A 715 -52.04 -19.25 33.61
CA ALA A 715 -52.01 -18.08 34.50
C ALA A 715 -51.55 -18.35 35.96
N GLY A 716 -50.44 -19.08 36.13
CA GLY A 716 -49.70 -19.24 37.37
C GLY A 716 -48.95 -17.95 37.65
N LYS A 717 -49.59 -17.11 38.47
CA LYS A 717 -49.11 -15.84 39.01
C LYS A 717 -47.89 -16.07 39.92
N GLY A 718 -46.76 -16.46 39.34
CA GLY A 718 -45.48 -16.69 40.04
C GLY A 718 -44.50 -15.58 39.71
N VAL A 719 -44.12 -14.80 40.72
CA VAL A 719 -43.23 -13.64 40.64
C VAL A 719 -41.78 -14.09 40.42
N GLY A 720 -41.46 -14.48 39.19
CA GLY A 720 -40.10 -14.72 38.72
C GLY A 720 -39.77 -13.72 37.61
N VAL A 721 -39.34 -12.52 37.98
CA VAL A 721 -38.91 -11.48 37.03
C VAL A 721 -37.53 -11.85 36.49
N GLY A 722 -37.49 -12.78 35.53
CA GLY A 722 -36.28 -13.11 34.78
C GLY A 722 -36.06 -12.12 33.64
N ASP A 723 -34.84 -11.60 33.52
CA ASP A 723 -34.39 -10.60 32.53
C ASP A 723 -34.41 -11.10 31.06
N ASP A 724 -34.54 -12.41 30.84
CA ASP A 724 -34.38 -13.09 29.52
C ASP A 724 -35.44 -12.66 28.48
N GLY A 725 -36.65 -12.32 28.92
CA GLY A 725 -37.73 -11.87 28.01
C GLY A 725 -37.47 -10.52 27.33
N GLY A 726 -36.62 -9.67 27.92
CA GLY A 726 -36.25 -8.39 27.35
C GLY A 726 -35.27 -8.51 26.17
N GLU A 727 -34.31 -9.43 26.28
CA GLU A 727 -33.29 -9.65 25.26
C GLU A 727 -33.90 -10.20 23.96
N GLU A 728 -34.79 -11.18 24.07
CA GLU A 728 -35.49 -11.77 22.94
C GLU A 728 -36.34 -10.73 22.18
N ARG A 729 -37.06 -9.85 22.89
CA ARG A 729 -37.79 -8.74 22.27
C ARG A 729 -36.85 -7.78 21.54
N ARG A 730 -35.68 -7.48 22.11
CA ARG A 730 -34.67 -6.62 21.48
C ARG A 730 -34.14 -7.25 20.18
N ARG A 731 -33.85 -8.54 20.18
CA ARG A 731 -33.39 -9.29 18.98
C ARG A 731 -34.47 -9.30 17.90
N ARG A 732 -35.74 -9.55 18.25
CA ARG A 732 -36.86 -9.48 17.29
C ARG A 732 -37.01 -8.09 16.68
N LYS A 733 -36.92 -7.04 17.51
CA LYS A 733 -36.95 -5.66 17.03
C LYS A 733 -35.81 -5.40 16.04
N GLU A 734 -34.59 -5.83 16.37
CA GLU A 734 -33.44 -5.72 15.47
C GLU A 734 -33.67 -6.44 14.13
N LEU A 735 -34.29 -7.63 14.13
CA LEU A 735 -34.62 -8.35 12.89
C LEU A 735 -35.63 -7.60 12.03
N VAL A 736 -36.67 -7.02 12.65
CA VAL A 736 -37.70 -6.23 11.95
C VAL A 736 -37.08 -4.96 11.37
N ASP A 737 -36.28 -4.25 12.15
CA ASP A 737 -35.58 -3.03 11.74
C ASP A 737 -34.61 -3.33 10.59
N ALA A 738 -33.84 -4.43 10.69
CA ALA A 738 -32.93 -4.88 9.64
C ALA A 738 -33.68 -5.28 8.36
N LEU A 739 -34.78 -6.03 8.47
CA LEU A 739 -35.59 -6.44 7.32
C LEU A 739 -36.16 -5.25 6.58
N PHE A 740 -36.67 -4.28 7.33
CA PHE A 740 -37.18 -3.06 6.75
C PHE A 740 -36.10 -2.28 5.99
N ALA A 741 -34.93 -2.12 6.61
CA ALA A 741 -33.80 -1.43 5.99
C ALA A 741 -33.35 -2.11 4.68
N GLU A 742 -33.25 -3.45 4.65
CA GLU A 742 -32.89 -4.17 3.42
C GLU A 742 -33.93 -3.97 2.30
N ILE A 743 -35.23 -4.05 2.64
CA ILE A 743 -36.33 -3.82 1.68
C ILE A 743 -36.32 -2.38 1.15
N LEU A 744 -36.13 -1.40 2.03
CA LEU A 744 -36.23 0.00 1.68
C LEU A 744 -35.01 0.48 0.88
N GLU A 745 -33.81 0.12 1.32
CA GLU A 745 -32.56 0.72 0.84
C GLU A 745 -31.88 -0.06 -0.27
N LYS A 746 -32.01 -1.40 -0.28
CA LYS A 746 -31.15 -2.26 -1.12
C LYS A 746 -31.88 -3.08 -2.18
N VAL A 747 -33.19 -3.30 -2.02
CA VAL A 747 -33.98 -3.99 -3.06
C VAL A 747 -34.12 -3.09 -4.29
N GLY A 748 -33.83 -3.64 -5.48
CA GLY A 748 -33.94 -2.92 -6.75
C GLY A 748 -35.36 -2.48 -7.07
N ASP A 749 -35.51 -1.44 -7.87
CA ASP A 749 -36.82 -0.80 -8.16
C ASP A 749 -37.89 -1.78 -8.65
N ARG A 750 -37.49 -2.78 -9.44
CA ARG A 750 -38.39 -3.81 -9.98
C ARG A 750 -38.99 -4.68 -8.86
N GLU A 751 -38.18 -5.13 -7.93
CA GLU A 751 -38.58 -6.01 -6.83
C GLU A 751 -39.22 -5.22 -5.67
N LYS A 752 -38.83 -3.94 -5.51
CA LYS A 752 -39.20 -3.09 -4.38
C LYS A 752 -40.71 -2.90 -4.23
N GLU A 753 -41.44 -2.79 -5.33
CA GLU A 753 -42.90 -2.66 -5.30
C GLU A 753 -43.56 -3.89 -4.65
N ALA A 754 -43.12 -5.10 -5.01
CA ALA A 754 -43.63 -6.34 -4.43
C ALA A 754 -43.22 -6.50 -2.96
N ALA A 755 -41.97 -6.18 -2.62
CA ALA A 755 -41.47 -6.25 -1.26
C ALA A 755 -42.18 -5.25 -0.32
N MET A 756 -42.46 -4.04 -0.79
CA MET A 756 -43.20 -3.04 -0.01
C MET A 756 -44.67 -3.41 0.16
N ARG A 757 -45.35 -3.91 -0.88
CA ARG A 757 -46.72 -4.45 -0.74
C ARG A 757 -46.76 -5.56 0.30
N TRP A 758 -45.78 -6.47 0.24
CA TRP A 758 -45.64 -7.54 1.21
C TRP A 758 -45.42 -7.00 2.64
N TRP A 759 -44.57 -5.98 2.81
CA TRP A 759 -44.30 -5.35 4.10
C TRP A 759 -45.58 -4.74 4.71
N TYR A 760 -46.35 -3.98 3.92
CA TYR A 760 -47.59 -3.37 4.41
C TYR A 760 -48.65 -4.41 4.82
N ALA A 761 -48.70 -5.55 4.14
CA ALA A 761 -49.60 -6.64 4.50
C ALA A 761 -49.26 -7.30 5.85
N HIS A 762 -48.01 -7.19 6.31
CA HIS A 762 -47.50 -7.96 7.46
C HIS A 762 -46.97 -7.11 8.62
N ARG A 763 -46.86 -5.79 8.47
CA ARG A 763 -46.33 -4.88 9.52
C ARG A 763 -47.07 -4.98 10.87
N GLU A 764 -48.36 -5.27 10.86
CA GLU A 764 -49.17 -5.43 12.08
C GLU A 764 -48.81 -6.71 12.86
N ASP A 765 -48.41 -7.78 12.16
CA ASP A 765 -47.91 -9.00 12.78
C ASP A 765 -46.57 -8.72 13.50
N PHE A 766 -45.69 -7.92 12.88
CA PHE A 766 -44.42 -7.52 13.48
C PHE A 766 -44.61 -6.61 14.69
N ALA A 767 -45.51 -5.62 14.61
CA ALA A 767 -45.83 -4.74 15.72
C ALA A 767 -46.34 -5.53 16.94
N ARG A 768 -47.25 -6.50 16.72
CA ARG A 768 -47.75 -7.39 17.78
C ARG A 768 -46.65 -8.27 18.38
N SER A 769 -45.72 -8.78 17.56
CA SER A 769 -44.59 -9.59 18.04
C SER A 769 -43.62 -8.80 18.93
N ILE A 770 -43.42 -7.50 18.65
CA ILE A 770 -42.55 -6.61 19.44
C ILE A 770 -43.24 -6.11 20.72
N GLY A 771 -44.51 -5.68 20.62
CA GLY A 771 -45.24 -5.04 21.72
C GLY A 771 -45.58 -5.97 22.89
N GLY A 772 -45.81 -7.25 22.62
CA GLY A 772 -46.30 -8.20 23.62
C GLY A 772 -47.74 -7.88 24.04
N ALA A 773 -48.53 -8.93 24.31
CA ALA A 773 -49.99 -8.85 24.48
C ALA A 773 -50.52 -7.95 25.63
N ASN A 774 -49.64 -7.34 26.44
CA ASN A 774 -50.03 -6.51 27.59
C ASN A 774 -50.21 -5.01 27.27
N ALA A 775 -49.96 -4.56 26.03
CA ALA A 775 -50.10 -3.15 25.66
C ALA A 775 -51.56 -2.73 25.34
N GLU A 776 -52.48 -3.67 25.11
CA GLU A 776 -53.87 -3.35 24.72
C GLU A 776 -54.78 -2.95 25.91
N GLY A 777 -54.27 -2.91 27.15
CA GLY A 777 -55.08 -2.70 28.36
C GLY A 777 -54.91 -1.38 29.11
N ARG A 778 -54.03 -0.46 28.67
CA ARG A 778 -53.72 0.76 29.45
C ARG A 778 -53.50 1.99 28.57
N THR A 779 -54.58 2.48 27.96
CA THR A 779 -54.65 3.84 27.40
C THR A 779 -54.68 4.87 28.53
N ASP A 780 -53.54 5.12 29.18
CA ASP A 780 -53.30 6.34 29.96
C ASP A 780 -51.84 6.39 30.46
N VAL A 781 -50.86 6.62 29.56
CA VAL A 781 -49.60 7.34 29.87
C VAL A 781 -49.03 7.93 28.58
N ARG A 782 -49.21 9.24 28.39
CA ARG A 782 -48.34 10.09 27.56
C ARG A 782 -46.96 10.11 28.22
N THR A 783 -45.91 9.53 27.61
CA THR A 783 -44.58 10.18 27.49
C THR A 783 -43.46 9.41 26.75
N GLU A 784 -43.55 8.12 26.41
CA GLU A 784 -42.38 7.42 25.82
C GLU A 784 -42.55 6.86 24.40
N ASP A 785 -43.74 6.97 23.79
CA ASP A 785 -44.00 6.52 22.40
C ASP A 785 -43.41 7.45 21.31
N GLY A 786 -42.69 8.50 21.69
CA GLY A 786 -42.14 9.48 20.76
C GLY A 786 -41.17 8.89 19.74
N ALA A 787 -40.33 7.91 20.11
CA ALA A 787 -39.31 7.37 19.21
C ALA A 787 -39.84 6.33 18.22
N LEU A 788 -40.81 5.50 18.62
CA LEU A 788 -41.45 4.53 17.73
C LEU A 788 -42.45 5.24 16.79
N SER A 789 -43.16 6.24 17.30
CA SER A 789 -44.04 7.08 16.49
C SER A 789 -43.25 7.96 15.51
N ASP A 790 -42.08 8.51 15.87
CA ASP A 790 -41.23 9.27 14.91
C ASP A 790 -40.65 8.37 13.81
N ALA A 791 -40.30 7.12 14.12
CA ALA A 791 -39.86 6.15 13.12
C ALA A 791 -41.02 5.74 12.19
N VAL A 792 -42.23 5.61 12.73
CA VAL A 792 -43.47 5.31 11.99
C VAL A 792 -44.08 6.54 11.29
N SER A 793 -43.69 7.75 11.66
CA SER A 793 -44.15 9.02 11.04
C SER A 793 -43.14 9.63 10.06
N ARG A 794 -41.89 9.15 10.05
CA ARG A 794 -40.93 9.35 8.95
C ARG A 794 -41.09 8.29 7.84
N LEU A 795 -41.87 7.24 8.08
CA LEU A 795 -42.48 6.31 7.11
C LEU A 795 -43.68 6.95 6.40
#